data_AF-A0A2U1PGC6-F1
#
_entry.id   AF-A0A2U1PGC6-F1
#
_cell.length_a   1.000
_cell.length_b   1.000
_cell.length_c   1.000
_cell.angle_alpha   90.00
_cell.angle_beta   90.00
_cell.angle_gamma   90.00
#
_symmetry.space_group_name_H-M   'P 1'
#
loop_
_entity.id
_entity.type
_entity.pdbx_description
1 polymer ?
#
loop_
_entity_poly.entity_id
_entity_poly.type
_entity_poly.pdbx_seq_one_letter_code
_entity_poly.pdbx_strand_id
1 'polypeptide(L)'
;MAANDGTPPPLSTLTITDKTVTQSAFSQRVPIKSILSRPDGGAGLAGQIIKVGGWVKKGREQGKGTFAFIELNDGSCPANLQLMIYSDVGELSDYTPTGTSLHVEGVLQMPPADKQGKQSIELRVVRVLECGKCDAGKYPLPKTKLTLEFLRDYVHLRPRTNTISAIARIRNELAYATHTFFHDNGFLYVHTPIITTSDCEGAGEMFQVTTLINDAEKLEKELIKNPPPSQEDVDVAKNVVKDKGEIVAKLKADKAGKPAITAAVVELNKAKESLSKLEERFNQKPGIPKKDGKIDYGQDFFARQAFLTVSGQLQVETYACALSSVYTFGPTFRAEHSHTSRHLAEFWMVEPEIAFADIEDDMKCAEAYVRFLCQWLLDNCLDDMEFMVKNFDENAIKRLQMVASTNFVRLSYTEAVAILEEVVAKGHKFENHVEWGVDLASEHEKYLTEIKFKSPVIVYNYPKGIKAFYMKLNEDKKTVAAMDVLVPKISAIARIRNELAYATHTFFHDNGFLYVHTPIVTTSDCEGAGEMFQVTTLINDAEKLEKELIKNPPPSQEDVDVAKNVVKDKGEIVAKLKADKAGKPAITAAVVELNKAKESLSKLEERFNQKPGIPKKDGKIDYGQDFFARQAFLTVSGQLQVETYACALSSVYTFGPTFRAEHSHTSRHLAEFWMVEPEIAFADIEDDMKCAEAYVRFLCQWLLDNCLDDMEFMVKNFDENAIKRLQMVASTNFVRLSYTEAVAILEEVVAKGHKFENHVEWGVDLASEHEKYLTEIKFKSPVIVYNYPKGIKAFYMKLNEDKKTVAAMDVLVPKVGELIGGSQREENYEVIKERILDMGLPLEPYEWYLDLRRYGTVKHSGFGLGFERMILFATGIDNIRDVIPFPRIEVKVNSAIMTIQTSSVIAATVAGPATMSASYTATFIPGYP
;
A
#
# COMPACT_ATOMS: atom_id res chain seq x y z
N MET A 1 36.94 -50.45 -18.83
CA MET A 1 37.17 -50.17 -17.40
C MET A 1 37.91 -48.86 -17.31
N ALA A 2 37.29 -47.85 -16.73
CA ALA A 2 37.94 -46.65 -16.20
C ALA A 2 37.51 -46.53 -14.73
N ALA A 3 38.32 -45.91 -13.88
CA ALA A 3 38.03 -45.88 -12.45
C ALA A 3 36.81 -45.00 -12.13
N ASN A 4 36.07 -45.38 -11.09
CA ASN A 4 35.00 -44.60 -10.50
C ASN A 4 35.53 -44.03 -9.18
N ASP A 5 36.19 -42.88 -9.23
CA ASP A 5 36.65 -42.16 -8.05
C ASP A 5 35.50 -41.41 -7.37
N GLY A 6 35.42 -41.52 -6.04
CA GLY A 6 34.26 -41.11 -5.23
C GLY A 6 34.11 -39.59 -5.04
N THR A 7 34.66 -38.77 -5.93
CA THR A 7 34.47 -37.32 -5.93
C THR A 7 33.15 -36.95 -6.61
N PRO A 8 32.25 -36.19 -5.96
CA PRO A 8 31.07 -35.66 -6.63
C PRO A 8 31.49 -34.70 -7.76
N PRO A 9 30.70 -34.61 -8.84
CA PRO A 9 31.02 -33.71 -9.95
C PRO A 9 31.03 -32.24 -9.51
N PRO A 10 31.76 -31.35 -10.22
CA PRO A 10 31.85 -29.94 -9.85
C PRO A 10 30.50 -29.22 -9.84
N LEU A 11 30.46 -28.09 -9.15
CA LEU A 11 29.40 -27.08 -9.32
C LEU A 11 29.31 -26.65 -10.80
N SER A 12 28.09 -26.24 -11.19
CA SER A 12 27.65 -25.76 -12.51
C SER A 12 27.52 -26.80 -13.66
N THR A 13 26.34 -27.42 -13.75
CA THR A 13 25.33 -27.04 -14.78
C THR A 13 24.00 -27.76 -14.52
N LEU A 14 22.88 -27.05 -14.71
CA LEU A 14 21.57 -27.69 -14.81
C LEU A 14 21.52 -28.43 -16.15
N THR A 15 21.22 -29.73 -16.18
CA THR A 15 21.14 -30.53 -17.42
C THR A 15 19.79 -30.39 -18.13
N ILE A 16 19.12 -29.25 -17.94
CA ILE A 16 17.89 -28.86 -18.62
C ILE A 16 18.28 -28.34 -20.01
N THR A 17 18.47 -29.26 -20.95
CA THR A 17 18.65 -28.95 -22.38
C THR A 17 17.32 -28.80 -23.12
N ASP A 18 16.20 -29.14 -22.47
CA ASP A 18 14.85 -29.00 -23.01
C ASP A 18 14.34 -27.56 -22.82
N LYS A 19 14.06 -26.86 -23.92
CA LYS A 19 13.53 -25.48 -23.93
C LYS A 19 12.11 -25.36 -23.35
N THR A 20 11.43 -26.48 -23.09
CA THR A 20 10.05 -26.48 -22.55
C THR A 20 9.98 -26.48 -21.02
N VAL A 21 11.12 -26.38 -20.31
CA VAL A 21 11.17 -26.19 -18.85
C VAL A 21 11.74 -24.80 -18.52
N THR A 22 10.83 -23.87 -18.21
CA THR A 22 11.18 -22.50 -17.81
C THR A 22 11.82 -22.49 -16.42
N GLN A 23 13.07 -22.04 -16.32
CA GLN A 23 13.72 -21.72 -15.04
C GLN A 23 13.21 -20.35 -14.55
N SER A 24 13.26 -20.09 -13.24
CA SER A 24 12.95 -18.75 -12.72
C SER A 24 14.02 -17.75 -13.21
N ALA A 25 13.59 -16.61 -13.77
CA ALA A 25 14.50 -15.63 -14.35
C ALA A 25 15.50 -15.03 -13.32
N PHE A 26 15.08 -14.93 -12.06
CA PHE A 26 15.81 -14.24 -10.98
C PHE A 26 15.91 -15.09 -9.70
N SER A 27 15.96 -16.42 -9.84
CA SER A 27 16.37 -17.32 -8.74
C SER A 27 16.84 -18.66 -9.32
N GLN A 28 17.74 -19.38 -8.64
CA GLN A 28 18.36 -20.61 -9.17
C GLN A 28 17.43 -21.86 -9.21
N ARG A 29 16.11 -21.67 -9.24
CA ARG A 29 15.09 -22.74 -9.11
C ARG A 29 14.29 -22.96 -10.40
N VAL A 30 13.83 -24.20 -10.58
CA VAL A 30 12.76 -24.56 -11.51
C VAL A 30 11.42 -24.44 -10.77
N PRO A 31 10.47 -23.60 -11.20
CA PRO A 31 9.13 -23.53 -10.60
C PRO A 31 8.35 -24.82 -10.83
N ILE A 32 7.60 -25.30 -9.83
CA ILE A 32 6.93 -26.60 -9.89
C ILE A 32 5.86 -26.65 -11.01
N LYS A 33 5.19 -25.52 -11.30
CA LYS A 33 4.26 -25.38 -12.45
C LYS A 33 4.92 -25.83 -13.76
N SER A 34 6.17 -25.39 -14.06
CA SER A 34 6.87 -25.73 -15.30
C SER A 34 7.15 -27.23 -15.51
N ILE A 35 7.17 -28.00 -14.41
CA ILE A 35 7.35 -29.47 -14.43
C ILE A 35 5.98 -30.15 -14.59
N LEU A 36 4.98 -29.73 -13.81
CA LEU A 36 3.72 -30.47 -13.64
C LEU A 36 2.60 -30.03 -14.59
N SER A 37 2.62 -28.80 -15.13
CA SER A 37 1.61 -28.32 -16.10
C SER A 37 1.88 -28.79 -17.54
N ARG A 38 2.90 -29.64 -17.74
CA ARG A 38 3.16 -30.28 -19.04
C ARG A 38 2.09 -31.34 -19.35
N PRO A 39 1.74 -31.59 -20.62
CA PRO A 39 0.80 -32.65 -21.01
C PRO A 39 1.21 -34.07 -20.58
N ASP A 40 2.49 -34.29 -20.27
CA ASP A 40 3.03 -35.56 -19.75
C ASP A 40 3.17 -35.59 -18.21
N GLY A 41 2.73 -34.54 -17.51
CA GLY A 41 2.92 -34.35 -16.07
C GLY A 41 4.39 -34.34 -15.63
N GLY A 42 5.31 -34.00 -16.54
CA GLY A 42 6.75 -34.01 -16.32
C GLY A 42 7.44 -35.34 -16.60
N ALA A 43 6.74 -36.38 -17.07
CA ALA A 43 7.32 -37.71 -17.29
C ALA A 43 8.49 -37.71 -18.29
N GLY A 44 8.44 -36.89 -19.35
CA GLY A 44 9.52 -36.75 -20.33
C GLY A 44 10.78 -36.06 -19.80
N LEU A 45 10.77 -35.55 -18.56
CA LEU A 45 11.91 -34.94 -17.89
C LEU A 45 12.72 -35.92 -17.04
N ALA A 46 12.32 -37.20 -16.98
CA ALA A 46 13.04 -38.22 -16.23
C ALA A 46 14.51 -38.34 -16.67
N GLY A 47 15.43 -38.31 -15.71
CA GLY A 47 16.88 -38.29 -15.91
C GLY A 47 17.51 -36.89 -15.87
N GLN A 48 16.73 -35.80 -15.95
CA GLN A 48 17.27 -34.44 -15.84
C GLN A 48 17.61 -34.09 -14.39
N ILE A 49 18.71 -33.34 -14.20
CA ILE A 49 19.13 -32.80 -12.89
C ILE A 49 18.58 -31.38 -12.76
N ILE A 50 17.77 -31.16 -11.73
CA ILE A 50 17.11 -29.86 -11.47
C ILE A 50 17.34 -29.37 -10.04
N LYS A 51 17.16 -28.07 -9.85
CA LYS A 51 17.00 -27.43 -8.53
C LYS A 51 15.55 -27.02 -8.32
N VAL A 52 14.98 -27.29 -7.15
CA VAL A 52 13.64 -26.81 -6.76
C VAL A 52 13.68 -26.22 -5.36
N GLY A 53 12.94 -25.14 -5.16
CA GLY A 53 12.74 -24.46 -3.87
C GLY A 53 11.25 -24.42 -3.53
N GLY A 54 10.89 -24.66 -2.26
CA GLY A 54 9.51 -24.52 -1.80
C GLY A 54 9.32 -24.91 -0.33
N TRP A 55 8.06 -25.07 0.09
CA TRP A 55 7.69 -25.45 1.45
C TRP A 55 7.06 -26.84 1.52
N VAL A 56 7.40 -27.58 2.57
CA VAL A 56 6.90 -28.91 2.85
C VAL A 56 5.45 -28.82 3.29
N LYS A 57 4.52 -29.27 2.43
CA LYS A 57 3.13 -29.49 2.83
C LYS A 57 3.06 -30.71 3.77
N LYS A 58 3.78 -31.79 3.45
CA LYS A 58 3.70 -33.07 4.17
C LYS A 58 4.93 -33.96 3.95
N GLY A 59 5.77 -34.09 4.97
CA GLY A 59 6.81 -35.13 5.06
C GLY A 59 6.36 -36.39 5.80
N ARG A 60 6.98 -37.53 5.47
CA ARG A 60 6.90 -38.82 6.18
C ARG A 60 8.18 -39.64 5.98
N GLU A 61 8.76 -40.16 7.06
CA GLU A 61 9.81 -41.18 6.97
C GLU A 61 9.24 -42.57 6.64
N GLN A 62 10.02 -43.40 5.94
CA GLN A 62 9.73 -44.80 5.63
C GLN A 62 11.00 -45.65 5.68
N GLY A 63 10.87 -46.95 5.40
CA GLY A 63 12.01 -47.89 5.40
C GLY A 63 12.74 -48.01 6.73
N LYS A 64 12.08 -47.70 7.86
CA LYS A 64 12.68 -47.54 9.21
C LYS A 64 13.70 -46.40 9.31
N GLY A 65 13.42 -45.24 8.69
CA GLY A 65 14.29 -44.06 8.75
C GLY A 65 15.41 -44.07 7.71
N THR A 66 15.31 -44.88 6.66
CA THR A 66 16.30 -44.93 5.56
C THR A 66 16.00 -43.96 4.43
N PHE A 67 14.75 -43.49 4.32
CA PHE A 67 14.34 -42.44 3.39
C PHE A 67 13.03 -41.77 3.84
N ALA A 68 12.79 -40.57 3.33
CA ALA A 68 11.57 -39.80 3.52
C ALA A 68 10.92 -39.43 2.19
N PHE A 69 9.59 -39.53 2.15
CA PHE A 69 8.77 -38.91 1.12
C PHE A 69 8.34 -37.52 1.58
N ILE A 70 8.49 -36.52 0.72
CA ILE A 70 8.10 -35.13 1.00
C ILE A 70 7.21 -34.61 -0.13
N GLU A 71 6.06 -34.05 0.22
CA GLU A 71 5.19 -33.30 -0.70
C GLU A 71 5.58 -31.80 -0.61
N LEU A 72 6.34 -31.32 -1.60
CA LEU A 72 6.83 -29.93 -1.70
C LEU A 72 5.92 -29.09 -2.59
N ASN A 73 5.72 -27.82 -2.25
CA ASN A 73 5.01 -26.85 -3.08
C ASN A 73 5.65 -25.45 -2.94
N ASP A 74 5.84 -24.78 -4.07
CA ASP A 74 6.46 -23.45 -4.19
C ASP A 74 5.44 -22.31 -4.40
N GLY A 75 4.16 -22.66 -4.40
CA GLY A 75 3.02 -21.77 -4.66
C GLY A 75 2.79 -21.40 -6.13
N SER A 76 3.61 -21.87 -7.07
CA SER A 76 3.42 -21.61 -8.52
C SER A 76 2.16 -22.29 -9.10
N CYS A 77 1.70 -23.39 -8.48
CA CYS A 77 0.49 -24.11 -8.85
C CYS A 77 -0.16 -24.81 -7.63
N PRO A 78 -1.41 -25.31 -7.74
CA PRO A 78 -2.05 -26.16 -6.70
C PRO A 78 -1.34 -27.49 -6.43
N ALA A 79 -0.56 -28.00 -7.39
CA ALA A 79 0.07 -29.32 -7.33
C ALA A 79 1.32 -29.34 -6.44
N ASN A 80 1.62 -30.51 -5.89
CA ASN A 80 2.82 -30.78 -5.09
C ASN A 80 3.79 -31.67 -5.88
N LEU A 81 5.08 -31.36 -5.88
CA LEU A 81 6.12 -32.28 -6.35
C LEU A 81 6.47 -33.26 -5.21
N GLN A 82 6.54 -34.56 -5.50
CA GLN A 82 7.05 -35.55 -4.55
C GLN A 82 8.58 -35.56 -4.60
N LEU A 83 9.22 -35.36 -3.45
CA LEU A 83 10.64 -35.58 -3.26
C LEU A 83 10.87 -36.92 -2.54
N MET A 84 11.98 -37.56 -2.89
CA MET A 84 12.57 -38.73 -2.22
C MET A 84 13.94 -38.33 -1.68
N ILE A 85 14.05 -38.21 -0.35
CA ILE A 85 15.32 -37.91 0.35
C ILE A 85 15.76 -39.17 1.09
N TYR A 86 17.00 -39.61 0.90
CA TYR A 86 17.58 -40.76 1.58
C TYR A 86 18.43 -40.29 2.78
N SER A 87 18.60 -41.14 3.80
CA SER A 87 19.32 -40.79 5.05
C SER A 87 20.84 -40.63 4.88
N ASP A 88 21.37 -40.86 3.68
CA ASP A 88 22.75 -40.53 3.28
C ASP A 88 22.91 -39.06 2.84
N VAL A 89 21.81 -38.38 2.49
CA VAL A 89 21.79 -36.93 2.17
C VAL A 89 21.80 -36.08 3.45
N GLY A 90 21.18 -36.56 4.54
CA GLY A 90 21.14 -35.86 5.82
C GLY A 90 20.07 -36.37 6.78
N GLU A 91 19.90 -35.65 7.89
CA GLU A 91 18.98 -36.00 8.98
C GLU A 91 17.52 -35.80 8.55
N LEU A 92 16.78 -36.91 8.37
CA LEU A 92 15.43 -36.88 7.80
C LEU A 92 14.39 -36.18 8.70
N SER A 93 14.63 -36.15 10.01
CA SER A 93 13.74 -35.47 10.96
C SER A 93 13.79 -33.94 10.85
N ASP A 94 14.85 -33.36 10.25
CA ASP A 94 14.92 -31.92 9.94
C ASP A 94 14.05 -31.54 8.73
N TYR A 95 13.93 -32.44 7.74
CA TYR A 95 13.31 -32.15 6.45
C TYR A 95 11.81 -32.46 6.38
N THR A 96 11.31 -33.35 7.23
CA THR A 96 9.92 -33.83 7.20
C THR A 96 8.83 -32.97 7.91
N PRO A 97 9.13 -32.00 8.80
CA PRO A 97 8.11 -31.13 9.39
C PRO A 97 7.32 -30.33 8.34
N THR A 98 6.02 -30.14 8.57
CA THR A 98 5.21 -29.25 7.71
C THR A 98 5.59 -27.80 7.99
N GLY A 99 5.70 -27.02 6.93
CA GLY A 99 6.16 -25.63 6.99
C GLY A 99 7.68 -25.47 6.88
N THR A 100 8.49 -26.54 6.98
CA THR A 100 9.92 -26.50 6.63
C THR A 100 10.08 -26.02 5.19
N SER A 101 11.04 -25.14 4.92
CA SER A 101 11.44 -24.78 3.55
C SER A 101 12.60 -25.68 3.11
N LEU A 102 12.64 -26.02 1.83
CA LEU A 102 13.71 -26.81 1.24
C LEU A 102 14.08 -26.23 -0.13
N HIS A 103 15.37 -25.94 -0.32
CA HIS A 103 15.99 -25.74 -1.62
C HIS A 103 16.86 -26.98 -1.88
N VAL A 104 16.53 -27.77 -2.89
CA VAL A 104 17.17 -29.08 -3.15
C VAL A 104 17.58 -29.22 -4.60
N GLU A 105 18.62 -30.01 -4.82
CA GLU A 105 19.13 -30.44 -6.11
C GLU A 105 18.94 -31.96 -6.23
N GLY A 106 18.40 -32.42 -7.36
CA GLY A 106 18.03 -33.82 -7.52
C GLY A 106 17.79 -34.24 -8.96
N VAL A 107 17.58 -35.54 -9.15
CA VAL A 107 17.28 -36.15 -10.45
C VAL A 107 15.79 -36.45 -10.53
N LEU A 108 15.11 -35.98 -11.57
CA LEU A 108 13.74 -36.38 -11.85
C LEU A 108 13.71 -37.86 -12.26
N GLN A 109 12.79 -38.64 -11.70
CA GLN A 109 12.64 -40.06 -12.00
C GLN A 109 11.16 -40.45 -12.14
N MET A 110 10.90 -41.44 -12.99
CA MET A 110 9.58 -42.07 -13.04
C MET A 110 9.32 -42.80 -11.72
N PRO A 111 8.16 -42.61 -11.08
CA PRO A 111 7.82 -43.35 -9.86
C PRO A 111 7.64 -44.86 -10.17
N PRO A 112 7.67 -45.73 -9.14
CA PRO A 112 7.49 -47.17 -9.31
C PRO A 112 6.21 -47.55 -10.10
N ALA A 113 6.25 -48.69 -10.80
CA ALA A 113 5.18 -49.10 -11.72
C ALA A 113 3.79 -49.26 -11.07
N ASP A 114 3.71 -49.49 -9.75
CA ASP A 114 2.46 -49.56 -8.99
C ASP A 114 1.94 -48.18 -8.51
N LYS A 115 2.67 -47.10 -8.85
CA LYS A 115 2.37 -45.69 -8.52
C LYS A 115 2.15 -44.82 -9.77
N GLN A 116 2.65 -45.24 -10.92
CA GLN A 116 2.41 -44.58 -12.22
C GLN A 116 0.91 -44.43 -12.47
N GLY A 117 0.49 -43.25 -12.93
CA GLY A 117 -0.93 -42.88 -13.06
C GLY A 117 -1.59 -42.31 -11.79
N LYS A 118 -0.92 -42.32 -10.64
CA LYS A 118 -1.24 -41.45 -9.48
C LYS A 118 -0.22 -40.32 -9.31
N GLN A 119 1.01 -40.56 -9.74
CA GLN A 119 2.09 -39.60 -9.85
C GLN A 119 2.78 -39.85 -11.21
N SER A 120 3.11 -38.78 -11.94
CA SER A 120 3.78 -38.87 -13.25
C SER A 120 5.30 -38.81 -13.13
N ILE A 121 5.81 -38.02 -12.18
CA ILE A 121 7.24 -37.82 -11.92
C ILE A 121 7.46 -37.60 -10.42
N GLU A 122 8.65 -37.92 -9.92
CA GLU A 122 9.14 -37.54 -8.59
C GLU A 122 10.62 -37.13 -8.65
N LEU A 123 11.11 -36.39 -7.65
CA LEU A 123 12.50 -35.94 -7.57
C LEU A 123 13.27 -36.78 -6.55
N ARG A 124 14.28 -37.54 -6.98
CA ARG A 124 15.28 -38.10 -6.06
C ARG A 124 16.27 -37.01 -5.71
N VAL A 125 16.25 -36.54 -4.47
CA VAL A 125 17.19 -35.53 -3.97
C VAL A 125 18.59 -36.15 -3.88
N VAL A 126 19.56 -35.42 -4.40
CA VAL A 126 21.00 -35.73 -4.32
C VAL A 126 21.67 -34.83 -3.27
N ARG A 127 21.20 -33.59 -3.14
CA ARG A 127 21.77 -32.60 -2.22
C ARG A 127 20.69 -31.63 -1.72
N VAL A 128 20.65 -31.38 -0.42
CA VAL A 128 19.96 -30.21 0.15
C VAL A 128 20.91 -29.02 0.06
N LEU A 129 20.46 -27.94 -0.57
CA LEU A 129 21.21 -26.68 -0.70
C LEU A 129 20.92 -25.77 0.49
N GLU A 130 19.64 -25.60 0.83
CA GLU A 130 19.17 -24.76 1.94
C GLU A 130 17.96 -25.42 2.62
N CYS A 131 17.83 -25.25 3.94
CA CYS A 131 16.74 -25.81 4.73
C CYS A 131 16.38 -24.87 5.89
N GLY A 132 15.30 -24.10 5.74
CA GLY A 132 14.69 -23.41 6.86
C GLY A 132 13.88 -24.41 7.67
N LYS A 133 14.37 -24.78 8.85
CA LYS A 133 13.69 -25.74 9.73
C LYS A 133 12.35 -25.17 10.22
N CYS A 134 11.45 -26.06 10.64
CA CYS A 134 10.16 -25.69 11.24
C CYS A 134 9.86 -26.61 12.43
N ASP A 135 9.62 -26.02 13.61
CA ASP A 135 9.23 -26.78 14.79
C ASP A 135 7.75 -27.19 14.68
N ALA A 136 7.51 -28.47 14.40
CA ALA A 136 6.17 -29.03 14.26
C ALA A 136 5.29 -28.95 15.53
N GLY A 137 5.89 -28.68 16.70
CA GLY A 137 5.16 -28.43 17.95
C GLY A 137 4.79 -26.96 18.17
N LYS A 138 5.34 -26.03 17.38
CA LYS A 138 5.06 -24.58 17.45
C LYS A 138 4.36 -24.04 16.20
N TYR A 139 4.52 -24.68 15.03
CA TYR A 139 3.98 -24.19 13.77
C TYR A 139 2.43 -24.09 13.81
N PRO A 140 1.85 -22.90 13.62
CA PRO A 140 0.42 -22.69 13.89
C PRO A 140 -0.53 -23.27 12.85
N LEU A 141 -0.04 -23.77 11.71
CA LEU A 141 -0.88 -24.36 10.65
C LEU A 141 -0.76 -25.90 10.64
N PRO A 142 -1.61 -26.63 11.40
CA PRO A 142 -1.53 -28.09 11.50
C PRO A 142 -1.97 -28.80 10.20
N LYS A 143 -1.61 -30.08 10.09
CA LYS A 143 -1.91 -30.98 8.94
C LYS A 143 -3.42 -31.31 8.74
N THR A 144 -4.33 -30.68 9.49
CA THR A 144 -5.78 -30.92 9.47
C THR A 144 -6.50 -29.99 8.48
N LYS A 145 -7.80 -30.21 8.22
CA LYS A 145 -8.62 -29.23 7.49
C LYS A 145 -8.81 -27.98 8.37
N LEU A 146 -8.31 -26.85 7.90
CA LEU A 146 -8.44 -25.55 8.57
C LEU A 146 -9.73 -24.84 8.13
N THR A 147 -10.32 -24.03 9.02
CA THR A 147 -11.43 -23.12 8.70
C THR A 147 -10.90 -21.79 8.17
N LEU A 148 -11.73 -21.03 7.44
CA LEU A 148 -11.33 -19.69 7.01
C LEU A 148 -11.19 -18.74 8.21
N GLU A 149 -11.96 -18.99 9.27
CA GLU A 149 -11.93 -18.29 10.55
C GLU A 149 -10.54 -18.41 11.19
N PHE A 150 -10.05 -19.64 11.38
CA PHE A 150 -8.71 -19.89 11.93
C PHE A 150 -7.59 -19.30 11.05
N LEU A 151 -7.80 -19.22 9.73
CA LEU A 151 -6.84 -18.59 8.82
C LEU A 151 -6.88 -17.05 8.87
N ARG A 152 -7.83 -16.41 9.55
CA ARG A 152 -7.79 -14.96 9.83
C ARG A 152 -6.88 -14.61 11.00
N ASP A 153 -6.59 -15.57 11.90
CA ASP A 153 -5.68 -15.36 13.03
C ASP A 153 -4.19 -15.38 12.61
N TYR A 154 -3.88 -15.96 11.43
CA TYR A 154 -2.51 -16.15 10.92
C TYR A 154 -2.35 -15.59 9.49
N VAL A 155 -2.70 -14.32 9.28
CA VAL A 155 -2.71 -13.68 7.94
C VAL A 155 -1.36 -13.71 7.21
N HIS A 156 -0.26 -13.75 7.94
CA HIS A 156 1.13 -13.84 7.45
C HIS A 156 1.55 -15.24 6.99
N LEU A 157 0.90 -16.30 7.51
CA LEU A 157 1.24 -17.69 7.16
C LEU A 157 0.16 -18.37 6.30
N ARG A 158 -1.09 -17.88 6.34
CA ARG A 158 -2.19 -18.43 5.54
C ARG A 158 -1.91 -18.54 4.03
N PRO A 159 -1.10 -17.70 3.34
CA PRO A 159 -0.78 -17.89 1.92
C PRO A 159 -0.12 -19.25 1.62
N ARG A 160 0.52 -19.89 2.61
CA ARG A 160 1.10 -21.23 2.46
C ARG A 160 0.05 -22.35 2.31
N THR A 161 -1.23 -22.06 2.56
CA THR A 161 -2.35 -23.00 2.37
C THR A 161 -2.81 -23.05 0.92
N ASN A 162 -3.31 -24.21 0.47
CA ASN A 162 -3.80 -24.39 -0.90
C ASN A 162 -4.96 -23.42 -1.23
N THR A 163 -5.84 -23.14 -0.26
CA THR A 163 -6.98 -22.22 -0.44
C THR A 163 -6.53 -20.77 -0.68
N ILE A 164 -5.68 -20.21 0.19
CA ILE A 164 -5.30 -18.80 0.05
C ILE A 164 -4.30 -18.61 -1.11
N SER A 165 -3.42 -19.57 -1.39
CA SER A 165 -2.56 -19.51 -2.59
C SER A 165 -3.36 -19.59 -3.89
N ALA A 166 -4.45 -20.37 -3.94
CA ALA A 166 -5.36 -20.37 -5.09
C ALA A 166 -6.07 -19.02 -5.26
N ILE A 167 -6.60 -18.44 -4.18
CA ILE A 167 -7.21 -17.11 -4.19
C ILE A 167 -6.20 -16.03 -4.60
N ALA A 168 -4.94 -16.14 -4.20
CA ALA A 168 -3.88 -15.23 -4.62
C ALA A 168 -3.56 -15.33 -6.12
N ARG A 169 -3.43 -16.55 -6.68
CA ARG A 169 -3.24 -16.75 -8.13
C ARG A 169 -4.44 -16.24 -8.94
N ILE A 170 -5.68 -16.52 -8.50
CA ILE A 170 -6.90 -15.99 -9.10
C ILE A 170 -6.94 -14.46 -9.07
N ARG A 171 -6.54 -13.81 -7.96
CA ARG A 171 -6.51 -12.34 -7.86
C ARG A 171 -5.41 -11.71 -8.72
N ASN A 172 -4.24 -12.35 -8.83
CA ASN A 172 -3.19 -11.94 -9.78
C ASN A 172 -3.71 -11.92 -11.21
N GLU A 173 -4.31 -13.02 -11.66
CA GLU A 173 -4.82 -13.13 -13.04
C GLU A 173 -5.97 -12.15 -13.30
N LEU A 174 -6.88 -11.94 -12.34
CA LEU A 174 -7.92 -10.92 -12.47
C LEU A 174 -7.36 -9.50 -12.59
N ALA A 175 -6.34 -9.14 -11.79
CA ALA A 175 -5.74 -7.82 -11.86
C ALA A 175 -4.99 -7.59 -13.18
N TYR A 176 -4.21 -8.58 -13.64
CA TYR A 176 -3.54 -8.49 -14.94
C TYR A 176 -4.57 -8.39 -16.08
N ALA A 177 -5.61 -9.23 -16.05
CA ALA A 177 -6.73 -9.16 -16.99
C ALA A 177 -7.45 -7.80 -16.99
N THR A 178 -7.59 -7.15 -15.84
CA THR A 178 -8.14 -5.78 -15.77
C THR A 178 -7.26 -4.78 -16.51
N HIS A 179 -5.95 -4.78 -16.26
CA HIS A 179 -5.04 -3.85 -16.94
C HIS A 179 -4.97 -4.12 -18.45
N THR A 180 -4.93 -5.40 -18.87
CA THR A 180 -4.98 -5.81 -20.27
C THR A 180 -6.28 -5.38 -20.95
N PHE A 181 -7.45 -5.63 -20.34
CA PHE A 181 -8.74 -5.23 -20.90
C PHE A 181 -8.80 -3.72 -21.17
N PHE A 182 -8.38 -2.90 -20.21
CA PHE A 182 -8.43 -1.45 -20.37
C PHE A 182 -7.37 -0.92 -21.34
N HIS A 183 -6.15 -1.48 -21.36
CA HIS A 183 -5.13 -1.15 -22.35
C HIS A 183 -5.58 -1.50 -23.79
N ASP A 184 -6.06 -2.73 -24.02
CA ASP A 184 -6.51 -3.21 -25.34
C ASP A 184 -7.73 -2.41 -25.87
N ASN A 185 -8.53 -1.81 -24.99
CA ASN A 185 -9.65 -0.94 -25.34
C ASN A 185 -9.30 0.57 -25.32
N GLY A 186 -8.03 0.93 -25.19
CA GLY A 186 -7.53 2.30 -25.33
C GLY A 186 -7.80 3.24 -24.14
N PHE A 187 -8.05 2.68 -22.95
CA PHE A 187 -8.19 3.47 -21.72
C PHE A 187 -6.81 3.76 -21.11
N LEU A 188 -6.64 4.96 -20.53
CA LEU A 188 -5.42 5.32 -19.80
C LEU A 188 -5.60 5.16 -18.28
N TYR A 189 -4.63 4.50 -17.64
CA TYR A 189 -4.59 4.27 -16.20
C TYR A 189 -4.20 5.55 -15.46
N VAL A 190 -5.13 6.08 -14.67
CA VAL A 190 -4.98 7.30 -13.87
C VAL A 190 -4.90 6.94 -12.39
N HIS A 191 -3.71 7.08 -11.83
CA HIS A 191 -3.47 6.99 -10.40
C HIS A 191 -4.15 8.18 -9.69
N THR A 192 -5.34 7.93 -9.12
CA THR A 192 -6.12 8.89 -8.32
C THR A 192 -5.55 9.05 -6.91
N PRO A 193 -5.75 10.22 -6.24
CA PRO A 193 -5.11 10.48 -4.97
C PRO A 193 -5.87 9.88 -3.78
N ILE A 194 -5.12 9.34 -2.81
CA ILE A 194 -5.67 8.64 -1.66
C ILE A 194 -6.00 9.60 -0.52
N ILE A 195 -5.13 10.57 -0.24
CA ILE A 195 -5.39 11.61 0.76
C ILE A 195 -6.30 12.68 0.13
N THR A 196 -7.54 12.76 0.60
CA THR A 196 -8.55 13.74 0.18
C THR A 196 -8.82 14.80 1.25
N THR A 197 -9.45 15.90 0.86
CA THR A 197 -10.01 16.91 1.78
C THR A 197 -11.50 17.15 1.50
N SER A 198 -12.11 16.20 0.78
CA SER A 198 -13.49 16.23 0.29
C SER A 198 -14.14 14.87 0.52
N ASP A 199 -15.28 14.86 1.19
CA ASP A 199 -16.20 13.73 1.15
C ASP A 199 -16.78 13.63 -0.27
N CYS A 200 -16.44 12.55 -0.98
CA CYS A 200 -16.79 12.38 -2.40
C CYS A 200 -18.21 11.81 -2.57
N GLU A 201 -18.68 10.98 -1.63
CA GLU A 201 -20.02 10.40 -1.64
C GLU A 201 -21.05 11.22 -0.85
N GLY A 202 -20.60 12.04 0.12
CA GLY A 202 -21.43 12.95 0.91
C GLY A 202 -22.20 12.28 2.05
N ALA A 203 -21.87 11.03 2.40
CA ALA A 203 -22.67 10.19 3.29
C ALA A 203 -21.86 9.17 4.13
N GLY A 204 -20.56 9.00 3.88
CA GLY A 204 -19.74 7.96 4.52
C GLY A 204 -18.96 8.47 5.73
N GLU A 205 -18.76 7.61 6.74
CA GLU A 205 -17.79 7.90 7.80
C GLU A 205 -16.37 7.68 7.24
N MET A 206 -15.50 8.69 7.37
CA MET A 206 -14.14 8.69 6.81
C MET A 206 -13.08 8.64 7.92
N PHE A 207 -11.95 7.99 7.63
CA PHE A 207 -10.76 8.03 8.47
C PHE A 207 -10.08 9.39 8.39
N GLN A 208 -9.73 9.97 9.54
CA GLN A 208 -8.87 11.14 9.63
C GLN A 208 -7.42 10.75 9.34
N VAL A 209 -6.75 11.53 8.50
CA VAL A 209 -5.29 11.51 8.30
C VAL A 209 -4.69 12.73 8.99
N THR A 210 -3.67 12.56 9.83
CA THR A 210 -3.10 13.66 10.63
C THR A 210 -1.68 13.39 11.10
N THR A 211 -0.91 14.45 11.40
CA THR A 211 0.31 14.37 12.23
C THR A 211 0.11 14.89 13.66
N LEU A 212 -0.97 15.64 13.92
CA LEU A 212 -1.20 16.40 15.17
C LEU A 212 -1.10 15.56 16.45
N ILE A 213 -1.51 14.30 16.42
CA ILE A 213 -1.41 13.38 17.57
C ILE A 213 0.05 12.96 17.80
N ASN A 214 0.74 12.55 16.73
CA ASN A 214 2.16 12.19 16.80
C ASN A 214 2.99 13.37 17.30
N ASP A 215 2.72 14.58 16.80
CA ASP A 215 3.45 15.79 17.18
C ASP A 215 3.13 16.26 18.60
N ALA A 216 1.87 16.13 19.05
CA ALA A 216 1.51 16.32 20.45
C ALA A 216 2.21 15.32 21.38
N GLU A 217 2.33 14.04 20.99
CA GLU A 217 3.07 13.04 21.75
C GLU A 217 4.59 13.29 21.74
N LYS A 218 5.18 13.72 20.61
CA LYS A 218 6.59 14.15 20.52
C LYS A 218 6.84 15.31 21.49
N LEU A 219 5.96 16.33 21.47
CA LEU A 219 6.06 17.51 22.32
C LEU A 219 5.84 17.18 23.81
N GLU A 220 4.87 16.33 24.16
CA GLU A 220 4.70 15.86 25.55
C GLU A 220 5.97 15.15 26.06
N LYS A 221 6.61 14.31 25.22
CA LYS A 221 7.90 13.66 25.54
C LYS A 221 9.05 14.69 25.66
N GLU A 222 9.09 15.71 24.80
CA GLU A 222 10.11 16.76 24.87
C GLU A 222 9.95 17.61 26.15
N LEU A 223 8.74 18.08 26.46
CA LEU A 223 8.48 18.93 27.63
C LEU A 223 8.72 18.21 28.97
N ILE A 224 8.58 16.89 29.02
CA ILE A 224 8.98 16.08 30.18
C ILE A 224 10.51 16.05 30.35
N LYS A 225 11.26 15.98 29.25
CA LYS A 225 12.74 15.93 29.23
C LYS A 225 13.38 17.31 29.41
N ASN A 226 12.76 18.32 28.80
CA ASN A 226 13.20 19.71 28.71
C ASN A 226 12.00 20.62 29.08
N PRO A 227 11.72 20.87 30.38
CA PRO A 227 10.60 21.71 30.79
C PRO A 227 10.60 23.11 30.15
N PRO A 228 9.43 23.74 29.97
CA PRO A 228 9.35 25.12 29.52
C PRO A 228 10.18 26.06 30.40
N PRO A 229 10.79 27.12 29.82
CA PRO A 229 11.37 28.21 30.61
C PRO A 229 10.29 28.88 31.47
N SER A 230 10.69 29.49 32.59
CA SER A 230 9.77 30.29 33.41
C SER A 230 9.53 31.68 32.80
N GLN A 231 8.52 32.39 33.31
CA GLN A 231 8.32 33.80 32.98
C GLN A 231 9.54 34.65 33.39
N GLU A 232 10.22 34.28 34.48
CA GLU A 232 11.44 34.98 34.94
C GLU A 232 12.60 34.81 33.95
N ASP A 233 12.77 33.62 33.36
CA ASP A 233 13.78 33.38 32.31
C ASP A 233 13.50 34.21 31.05
N VAL A 234 12.23 34.31 30.65
CA VAL A 234 11.77 35.16 29.53
C VAL A 234 12.06 36.63 29.80
N ASP A 235 11.78 37.11 31.01
CA ASP A 235 11.98 38.51 31.37
C ASP A 235 13.46 38.86 31.56
N VAL A 236 14.29 37.93 32.03
CA VAL A 236 15.76 38.04 32.00
C VAL A 236 16.27 38.15 30.54
N ALA A 237 15.80 37.30 29.63
CA ALA A 237 16.17 37.37 28.22
C ALA A 237 15.74 38.70 27.56
N LYS A 238 14.56 39.22 27.89
CA LYS A 238 14.09 40.55 27.45
C LYS A 238 15.00 41.68 27.93
N ASN A 239 15.44 41.63 29.18
CA ASN A 239 16.41 42.60 29.71
C ASN A 239 17.76 42.52 28.99
N VAL A 240 18.29 41.33 28.70
CA VAL A 240 19.54 41.18 27.90
C VAL A 240 19.40 41.76 26.49
N VAL A 241 18.25 41.59 25.83
CA VAL A 241 17.97 42.22 24.51
C VAL A 241 17.89 43.74 24.61
N LYS A 242 17.28 44.27 25.68
CA LYS A 242 17.20 45.71 25.97
C LYS A 242 18.60 46.30 26.18
N ASP A 243 19.41 45.71 27.07
CA ASP A 243 20.74 46.20 27.42
C ASP A 243 21.70 46.20 26.22
N LYS A 244 21.71 45.12 25.41
CA LYS A 244 22.48 45.11 24.15
C LYS A 244 21.94 46.14 23.14
N GLY A 245 20.63 46.42 23.16
CA GLY A 245 20.02 47.49 22.36
C GLY A 245 20.52 48.87 22.76
N GLU A 246 20.59 49.16 24.06
CA GLU A 246 21.12 50.40 24.61
C GLU A 246 22.63 50.59 24.30
N ILE A 247 23.42 49.51 24.36
CA ILE A 247 24.83 49.52 23.92
C ILE A 247 24.95 49.89 22.43
N VAL A 248 24.14 49.30 21.55
CA VAL A 248 24.12 49.63 20.12
C VAL A 248 23.67 51.08 19.87
N ALA A 249 22.70 51.60 20.65
CA ALA A 249 22.27 52.99 20.55
C ALA A 249 23.39 53.95 20.99
N LYS A 250 24.05 53.66 22.11
CA LYS A 250 25.15 54.47 22.64
C LYS A 250 26.35 54.51 21.69
N LEU A 251 26.81 53.37 21.16
CA LEU A 251 27.91 53.32 20.19
C LEU A 251 27.62 54.12 18.90
N LYS A 252 26.35 54.22 18.49
CA LYS A 252 25.92 55.08 17.38
C LYS A 252 25.95 56.57 17.74
N ALA A 253 25.49 56.94 18.95
CA ALA A 253 25.52 58.32 19.45
C ALA A 253 26.96 58.83 19.64
N ASP A 254 27.83 58.01 20.22
CA ASP A 254 29.25 58.28 20.46
C ASP A 254 30.10 58.26 19.15
N LYS A 255 29.47 58.03 17.98
CA LYS A 255 30.12 57.91 16.66
C LYS A 255 31.27 56.91 16.62
N ALA A 256 31.11 55.77 17.31
CA ALA A 256 32.12 54.73 17.39
C ALA A 256 32.47 54.14 16.00
N GLY A 257 33.69 53.62 15.86
CA GLY A 257 34.17 53.05 14.59
C GLY A 257 33.25 51.93 14.07
N LYS A 258 33.02 51.92 12.75
CA LYS A 258 32.11 50.97 12.06
C LYS A 258 32.26 49.50 12.52
N PRO A 259 33.47 48.94 12.72
CA PRO A 259 33.61 47.55 13.20
C PRO A 259 32.99 47.30 14.58
N ALA A 260 33.10 48.25 15.52
CA ALA A 260 32.56 48.11 16.87
C ALA A 260 31.02 48.14 16.87
N ILE A 261 30.41 48.99 16.04
CA ILE A 261 28.96 49.03 15.84
C ILE A 261 28.47 47.71 15.20
N THR A 262 29.19 47.19 14.20
CA THR A 262 28.86 45.90 13.57
C THR A 262 28.94 44.74 14.58
N ALA A 263 29.99 44.67 15.40
CA ALA A 263 30.12 43.64 16.43
C ALA A 263 28.97 43.70 17.47
N ALA A 264 28.62 44.88 17.95
CA ALA A 264 27.51 45.06 18.88
C ALA A 264 26.14 44.70 18.27
N VAL A 265 25.93 44.95 16.96
CA VAL A 265 24.71 44.53 16.24
C VAL A 265 24.62 43.02 16.09
N VAL A 266 25.74 42.32 15.81
CA VAL A 266 25.77 40.84 15.80
C VAL A 266 25.39 40.30 17.18
N GLU A 267 25.93 40.86 18.25
CA GLU A 267 25.62 40.44 19.61
C GLU A 267 24.17 40.72 20.05
N LEU A 268 23.58 41.81 19.59
CA LEU A 268 22.15 42.10 19.76
C LEU A 268 21.28 41.11 18.97
N ASN A 269 21.65 40.78 17.73
CA ASN A 269 20.89 39.83 16.91
C ASN A 269 20.91 38.43 17.52
N LYS A 270 22.06 37.94 18.02
CA LYS A 270 22.13 36.69 18.79
C LYS A 270 21.19 36.70 19.99
N ALA A 271 21.18 37.79 20.78
CA ALA A 271 20.30 37.88 21.95
C ALA A 271 18.82 37.88 21.57
N LYS A 272 18.43 38.52 20.46
CA LYS A 272 17.07 38.46 19.92
C LYS A 272 16.68 37.05 19.46
N GLU A 273 17.60 36.33 18.81
CA GLU A 273 17.39 34.94 18.40
C GLU A 273 17.24 34.01 19.61
N SER A 274 18.06 34.20 20.66
CA SER A 274 17.91 33.51 21.94
C SER A 274 16.58 33.82 22.61
N LEU A 275 16.13 35.08 22.61
CA LEU A 275 14.82 35.46 23.14
C LEU A 275 13.68 34.82 22.34
N SER A 276 13.70 34.85 21.00
CA SER A 276 12.69 34.21 20.16
C SER A 276 12.54 32.73 20.50
N LYS A 277 13.65 31.99 20.53
CA LYS A 277 13.68 30.56 20.89
C LYS A 277 13.20 30.29 22.32
N LEU A 278 13.40 31.23 23.24
CA LEU A 278 12.94 31.11 24.62
C LEU A 278 11.44 31.43 24.75
N GLU A 279 10.92 32.42 24.02
CA GLU A 279 9.49 32.74 23.95
C GLU A 279 8.71 31.66 23.18
N GLU A 280 9.28 31.06 22.14
CA GLU A 280 8.74 29.89 21.44
C GLU A 280 8.57 28.72 22.43
N ARG A 281 9.62 28.35 23.18
CA ARG A 281 9.56 27.30 24.21
C ARG A 281 8.67 27.65 25.41
N PHE A 282 8.49 28.92 25.74
CA PHE A 282 7.55 29.37 26.76
C PHE A 282 6.09 29.17 26.33
N ASN A 283 5.80 29.35 25.04
CA ASN A 283 4.45 29.23 24.48
C ASN A 283 4.05 27.80 24.09
N GLN A 284 5.01 26.85 24.03
CA GLN A 284 4.73 25.42 23.85
C GLN A 284 3.80 24.89 24.95
N LYS A 285 2.78 24.11 24.54
CA LYS A 285 1.79 23.49 25.43
C LYS A 285 1.59 22.02 25.05
N PRO A 286 1.41 21.11 26.02
CA PRO A 286 1.14 19.70 25.75
C PRO A 286 -0.28 19.51 25.16
N GLY A 287 -0.45 18.41 24.40
CA GLY A 287 -1.69 18.08 23.71
C GLY A 287 -1.84 18.71 22.32
N ILE A 288 -2.90 18.34 21.61
CA ILE A 288 -3.18 18.81 20.24
C ILE A 288 -3.39 20.34 20.22
N PRO A 289 -2.75 21.07 19.29
CA PRO A 289 -2.97 22.50 19.09
C PRO A 289 -4.46 22.86 18.95
N LYS A 290 -4.90 23.87 19.72
CA LYS A 290 -6.26 24.40 19.65
C LYS A 290 -6.28 25.91 19.39
N LYS A 291 -7.24 26.34 18.56
CA LYS A 291 -7.52 27.71 18.16
C LYS A 291 -9.02 27.97 18.26
N ASP A 292 -9.40 29.05 18.93
CA ASP A 292 -10.80 29.41 19.21
C ASP A 292 -11.64 28.25 19.81
N GLY A 293 -11.00 27.41 20.62
CA GLY A 293 -11.56 26.22 21.29
C GLY A 293 -11.58 24.93 20.46
N LYS A 294 -11.39 25.02 19.14
CA LYS A 294 -11.36 23.91 18.18
C LYS A 294 -9.93 23.44 17.91
N ILE A 295 -9.76 22.29 17.26
CA ILE A 295 -8.46 21.81 16.77
C ILE A 295 -7.93 22.78 15.71
N ASP A 296 -6.66 23.18 15.83
CA ASP A 296 -6.01 24.06 14.85
C ASP A 296 -5.36 23.25 13.73
N TYR A 297 -6.18 22.72 12.81
CA TYR A 297 -5.69 22.01 11.62
C TYR A 297 -4.75 22.86 10.73
N GLY A 298 -4.62 24.17 10.97
CA GLY A 298 -3.57 25.00 10.38
C GLY A 298 -2.14 24.64 10.84
N GLN A 299 -2.01 23.77 11.84
CA GLN A 299 -0.77 23.18 12.33
C GLN A 299 -0.64 21.68 11.99
N ASP A 300 -1.61 21.10 11.26
CA ASP A 300 -1.50 19.76 10.68
C ASP A 300 -0.74 19.83 9.34
N PHE A 301 -0.19 18.72 8.86
CA PHE A 301 0.73 18.66 7.70
C PHE A 301 0.19 19.33 6.42
N PHE A 302 -1.12 19.21 6.15
CA PHE A 302 -1.78 19.83 4.98
C PHE A 302 -2.38 21.22 5.26
N ALA A 303 -2.13 21.78 6.46
CA ALA A 303 -2.72 23.01 6.99
C ALA A 303 -4.27 23.04 6.94
N ARG A 304 -4.90 21.86 6.94
CA ARG A 304 -6.35 21.60 6.96
C ARG A 304 -6.62 20.14 7.31
N GLN A 305 -7.87 19.83 7.66
CA GLN A 305 -8.34 18.47 7.87
C GLN A 305 -8.22 17.64 6.57
N ALA A 306 -7.62 16.46 6.65
CA ALA A 306 -7.46 15.51 5.55
C ALA A 306 -7.99 14.12 5.91
N PHE A 307 -8.41 13.35 4.91
CA PHE A 307 -9.07 12.04 5.07
C PHE A 307 -8.55 11.02 4.05
N LEU A 308 -8.86 9.74 4.26
CA LEU A 308 -8.71 8.71 3.23
C LEU A 308 -9.94 8.69 2.31
N THR A 309 -9.71 8.53 1.00
CA THR A 309 -10.79 8.63 0.01
C THR A 309 -11.72 7.40 -0.02
N VAL A 310 -13.01 7.68 -0.22
CA VAL A 310 -14.06 6.67 -0.42
C VAL A 310 -14.15 6.18 -1.87
N SER A 311 -13.72 7.02 -2.82
CA SER A 311 -13.75 6.81 -4.28
C SER A 311 -12.75 7.77 -4.95
N GLY A 312 -12.23 7.41 -6.13
CA GLY A 312 -11.44 8.28 -7.00
C GLY A 312 -12.25 9.00 -8.09
N GLN A 313 -13.57 8.81 -8.15
CA GLN A 313 -14.39 9.21 -9.30
C GLN A 313 -14.30 10.71 -9.62
N LEU A 314 -14.48 11.59 -8.63
CA LEU A 314 -14.42 13.04 -8.84
C LEU A 314 -13.09 13.54 -9.44
N GLN A 315 -12.00 12.79 -9.23
CA GLN A 315 -10.69 13.08 -9.79
C GLN A 315 -10.54 12.47 -11.19
N VAL A 316 -11.05 11.25 -11.40
CA VAL A 316 -10.98 10.56 -12.70
C VAL A 316 -11.88 11.21 -13.76
N GLU A 317 -13.04 11.76 -13.38
CA GLU A 317 -13.91 12.61 -14.22
C GLU A 317 -13.10 13.74 -14.90
N THR A 318 -12.24 14.44 -14.15
CA THR A 318 -11.41 15.52 -14.71
C THR A 318 -10.37 15.05 -15.72
N TYR A 319 -9.96 13.78 -15.65
CA TYR A 319 -9.03 13.16 -16.59
C TYR A 319 -9.75 12.56 -17.81
N ALA A 320 -11.00 12.08 -17.67
CA ALA A 320 -11.83 11.67 -18.81
C ALA A 320 -12.04 12.83 -19.80
N CYS A 321 -12.41 14.02 -19.29
CA CYS A 321 -12.52 15.24 -20.11
C CYS A 321 -11.21 15.65 -20.82
N ALA A 322 -10.06 15.17 -20.37
CA ALA A 322 -8.74 15.47 -20.93
C ALA A 322 -8.18 14.39 -21.86
N LEU A 323 -8.55 13.12 -21.65
CA LEU A 323 -7.92 11.94 -22.24
C LEU A 323 -8.90 10.97 -22.93
N SER A 324 -10.19 11.33 -23.00
CA SER A 324 -11.31 10.49 -23.43
C SER A 324 -11.65 9.36 -22.46
N SER A 325 -10.92 8.26 -22.50
CA SER A 325 -11.24 7.03 -21.75
C SER A 325 -10.17 6.76 -20.71
N VAL A 326 -10.56 6.65 -19.45
CA VAL A 326 -9.63 6.50 -18.32
C VAL A 326 -10.18 5.53 -17.28
N TYR A 327 -9.30 4.97 -16.46
CA TYR A 327 -9.69 4.18 -15.30
C TYR A 327 -8.72 4.39 -14.14
N THR A 328 -9.19 4.18 -12.91
CA THR A 328 -8.32 3.94 -11.76
C THR A 328 -8.49 2.51 -11.24
N PHE A 329 -7.44 1.99 -10.60
CA PHE A 329 -7.37 0.70 -9.91
C PHE A 329 -6.69 1.01 -8.57
N GLY A 330 -7.46 1.44 -7.57
CA GLY A 330 -6.91 2.06 -6.35
C GLY A 330 -7.52 1.52 -5.05
N PRO A 331 -6.80 1.66 -3.92
CA PRO A 331 -7.34 1.39 -2.60
C PRO A 331 -8.31 2.50 -2.16
N THR A 332 -9.42 2.12 -1.56
CA THR A 332 -10.48 3.01 -1.08
C THR A 332 -10.99 2.56 0.30
N PHE A 333 -11.51 3.51 1.09
CA PHE A 333 -11.64 3.33 2.53
C PHE A 333 -13.03 3.73 3.04
N ARG A 334 -13.52 3.03 4.07
CA ARG A 334 -14.77 3.37 4.78
C ARG A 334 -14.59 3.11 6.28
N ALA A 335 -14.86 4.11 7.12
CA ALA A 335 -14.73 4.04 8.57
C ALA A 335 -16.05 3.68 9.29
N GLU A 336 -17.04 3.14 8.56
CA GLU A 336 -18.27 2.61 9.13
C GLU A 336 -17.96 1.45 10.10
N HIS A 337 -18.55 1.43 11.31
CA HIS A 337 -18.47 0.29 12.24
C HIS A 337 -19.33 -0.91 11.81
N SER A 338 -19.11 -1.38 10.58
CA SER A 338 -19.98 -2.30 9.86
C SER A 338 -19.44 -3.74 9.89
N HIS A 339 -19.65 -4.44 11.01
CA HIS A 339 -19.12 -5.80 11.26
C HIS A 339 -19.84 -6.93 10.47
N THR A 340 -20.18 -6.70 9.20
CA THR A 340 -20.79 -7.72 8.32
C THR A 340 -19.72 -8.57 7.64
N SER A 341 -20.09 -9.77 7.16
CA SER A 341 -19.20 -10.63 6.37
C SER A 341 -18.97 -10.14 4.93
N ARG A 342 -19.51 -8.97 4.54
CA ARG A 342 -19.41 -8.40 3.18
C ARG A 342 -18.74 -7.01 3.13
N HIS A 343 -18.43 -6.40 4.26
CA HIS A 343 -17.84 -5.05 4.33
C HIS A 343 -16.38 -5.10 4.77
N LEU A 344 -15.59 -4.14 4.29
CA LEU A 344 -14.17 -3.96 4.60
C LEU A 344 -13.90 -2.47 4.83
N ALA A 345 -13.01 -2.16 5.76
CA ALA A 345 -12.58 -0.78 6.02
C ALA A 345 -11.56 -0.26 4.99
N GLU A 346 -10.80 -1.17 4.39
CA GLU A 346 -9.89 -0.96 3.27
C GLU A 346 -10.23 -2.01 2.20
N PHE A 347 -10.49 -1.56 0.98
CA PHE A 347 -10.76 -2.41 -0.19
C PHE A 347 -10.17 -1.75 -1.43
N TRP A 348 -10.32 -2.39 -2.59
CA TRP A 348 -9.80 -1.88 -3.86
C TRP A 348 -10.94 -1.76 -4.86
N MET A 349 -11.01 -0.65 -5.58
CA MET A 349 -11.99 -0.39 -6.63
C MET A 349 -11.33 -0.24 -7.99
N VAL A 350 -12.11 -0.57 -9.02
CA VAL A 350 -11.80 -0.33 -10.42
C VAL A 350 -12.87 0.61 -10.95
N GLU A 351 -12.51 1.86 -11.20
CA GLU A 351 -13.45 2.94 -11.54
C GLU A 351 -13.09 3.46 -12.95
N PRO A 352 -13.72 2.92 -14.01
CA PRO A 352 -13.60 3.44 -15.37
C PRO A 352 -14.53 4.65 -15.57
N GLU A 353 -14.10 5.61 -16.40
CA GLU A 353 -14.85 6.82 -16.72
C GLU A 353 -14.57 7.20 -18.18
N ILE A 354 -15.64 7.50 -18.94
CA ILE A 354 -15.60 7.54 -20.41
C ILE A 354 -16.24 8.83 -20.89
N ALA A 355 -15.43 9.78 -21.37
CA ALA A 355 -15.97 10.97 -22.01
C ALA A 355 -16.72 10.62 -23.30
N PHE A 356 -17.77 11.39 -23.59
CA PHE A 356 -18.65 11.23 -24.76
C PHE A 356 -19.51 9.95 -24.80
N ALA A 357 -19.41 9.07 -23.80
CA ALA A 357 -20.30 7.93 -23.65
C ALA A 357 -21.68 8.32 -23.10
N ASP A 358 -22.68 7.49 -23.36
CA ASP A 358 -23.95 7.46 -22.63
C ASP A 358 -24.09 6.20 -21.77
N ILE A 359 -25.25 6.05 -21.10
CA ILE A 359 -25.53 4.92 -20.22
C ILE A 359 -25.62 3.58 -20.97
N GLU A 360 -25.90 3.56 -22.27
CA GLU A 360 -25.82 2.32 -23.05
C GLU A 360 -24.38 1.90 -23.29
N ASP A 361 -23.48 2.85 -23.51
CA ASP A 361 -22.04 2.63 -23.72
C ASP A 361 -21.32 2.21 -22.43
N ASP A 362 -21.63 2.84 -21.30
CA ASP A 362 -21.21 2.37 -19.97
C ASP A 362 -21.67 0.92 -19.73
N MET A 363 -22.96 0.62 -19.94
CA MET A 363 -23.46 -0.76 -19.85
C MET A 363 -22.79 -1.73 -20.84
N LYS A 364 -22.37 -1.28 -22.04
CA LYS A 364 -21.59 -2.11 -22.99
C LYS A 364 -20.17 -2.38 -22.45
N CYS A 365 -19.52 -1.37 -21.87
CA CYS A 365 -18.20 -1.49 -21.27
C CYS A 365 -18.21 -2.45 -20.07
N ALA A 366 -19.15 -2.27 -19.13
CA ALA A 366 -19.30 -3.14 -17.96
C ALA A 366 -19.64 -4.59 -18.35
N GLU A 367 -20.51 -4.79 -19.35
CA GLU A 367 -20.82 -6.12 -19.89
C GLU A 367 -19.58 -6.78 -20.53
N ALA A 368 -18.83 -6.05 -21.37
CA ALA A 368 -17.62 -6.57 -22.01
C ALA A 368 -16.53 -6.91 -20.99
N TYR A 369 -16.31 -6.05 -20.00
CA TYR A 369 -15.30 -6.21 -18.94
C TYR A 369 -15.57 -7.46 -18.08
N VAL A 370 -16.79 -7.61 -17.55
CA VAL A 370 -17.13 -8.78 -16.72
C VAL A 370 -17.04 -10.08 -17.52
N ARG A 371 -17.45 -10.06 -18.80
CA ARG A 371 -17.33 -11.23 -19.69
C ARG A 371 -15.88 -11.59 -19.98
N PHE A 372 -15.02 -10.60 -20.21
CA PHE A 372 -13.58 -10.78 -20.41
C PHE A 372 -12.93 -11.41 -19.16
N LEU A 373 -13.18 -10.88 -17.97
CA LEU A 373 -12.65 -11.45 -16.72
C LEU A 373 -13.14 -12.90 -16.48
N CYS A 374 -14.41 -13.19 -16.75
CA CYS A 374 -14.94 -14.56 -16.63
C CYS A 374 -14.31 -15.53 -17.64
N GLN A 375 -13.99 -15.08 -18.85
CA GLN A 375 -13.29 -15.87 -19.86
C GLN A 375 -11.81 -16.08 -19.49
N TRP A 376 -11.11 -15.02 -19.09
CA TRP A 376 -9.71 -15.08 -18.65
C TRP A 376 -9.47 -16.10 -17.54
N LEU A 377 -10.38 -16.19 -16.56
CA LEU A 377 -10.27 -17.18 -15.50
C LEU A 377 -10.46 -18.63 -15.96
N LEU A 378 -11.21 -18.86 -17.04
CA LEU A 378 -11.37 -20.19 -17.64
C LEU A 378 -10.13 -20.60 -18.44
N ASP A 379 -9.49 -19.65 -19.13
CA ASP A 379 -8.35 -19.91 -19.99
C ASP A 379 -7.01 -19.96 -19.22
N ASN A 380 -6.82 -19.11 -18.20
CA ASN A 380 -5.54 -18.96 -17.49
C ASN A 380 -5.54 -19.52 -16.05
N CYS A 381 -6.70 -19.72 -15.42
CA CYS A 381 -6.82 -20.09 -14.00
C CYS A 381 -7.51 -21.44 -13.73
N LEU A 382 -7.66 -22.31 -14.75
CA LEU A 382 -8.51 -23.51 -14.67
C LEU A 382 -8.17 -24.44 -13.47
N ASP A 383 -6.90 -24.75 -13.23
CA ASP A 383 -6.46 -25.60 -12.10
C ASP A 383 -6.93 -25.06 -10.74
N ASP A 384 -6.85 -23.74 -10.54
CA ASP A 384 -7.28 -23.06 -9.33
C ASP A 384 -8.80 -22.99 -9.23
N MET A 385 -9.48 -22.78 -10.37
CA MET A 385 -10.95 -22.81 -10.43
C MET A 385 -11.51 -24.22 -10.18
N GLU A 386 -10.85 -25.29 -10.64
CA GLU A 386 -11.20 -26.67 -10.30
C GLU A 386 -10.99 -26.96 -8.80
N PHE A 387 -9.90 -26.44 -8.21
CA PHE A 387 -9.70 -26.50 -6.77
C PHE A 387 -10.84 -25.79 -6.01
N MET A 388 -11.28 -24.61 -6.47
CA MET A 388 -12.39 -23.89 -5.85
C MET A 388 -13.73 -24.61 -6.02
N VAL A 389 -14.01 -25.16 -7.21
CA VAL A 389 -15.20 -25.99 -7.51
C VAL A 389 -15.28 -27.21 -6.58
N LYS A 390 -14.14 -27.87 -6.35
CA LYS A 390 -14.04 -29.06 -5.50
C LYS A 390 -14.24 -28.80 -4.00
N ASN A 391 -14.04 -27.57 -3.53
CA ASN A 391 -13.99 -27.24 -2.10
C ASN A 391 -15.07 -26.26 -1.62
N PHE A 392 -15.68 -25.47 -2.52
CA PHE A 392 -16.58 -24.36 -2.14
C PHE A 392 -17.88 -24.27 -2.95
N ASP A 393 -17.83 -24.22 -4.29
CA ASP A 393 -19.02 -24.12 -5.17
C ASP A 393 -18.88 -24.99 -6.42
N GLU A 394 -19.54 -26.15 -6.42
CA GLU A 394 -19.56 -27.12 -7.54
C GLU A 394 -20.11 -26.57 -8.87
N ASN A 395 -20.64 -25.34 -8.87
CA ASN A 395 -21.16 -24.67 -10.06
C ASN A 395 -20.33 -23.44 -10.47
N ALA A 396 -19.22 -23.10 -9.80
CA ALA A 396 -18.44 -21.90 -10.08
C ALA A 396 -17.93 -21.82 -11.54
N ILE A 397 -17.29 -22.88 -12.07
CA ILE A 397 -16.85 -22.92 -13.48
C ILE A 397 -18.04 -22.77 -14.45
N LYS A 398 -19.17 -23.45 -14.18
CA LYS A 398 -20.39 -23.33 -15.01
C LYS A 398 -20.94 -21.90 -15.00
N ARG A 399 -20.83 -21.21 -13.85
CA ARG A 399 -21.25 -19.82 -13.65
C ARG A 399 -20.37 -18.86 -14.47
N LEU A 400 -19.05 -19.05 -14.48
CA LEU A 400 -18.11 -18.30 -15.32
C LEU A 400 -18.40 -18.54 -16.82
N GLN A 401 -18.55 -19.80 -17.24
CA GLN A 401 -18.87 -20.17 -18.62
C GLN A 401 -20.19 -19.56 -19.10
N MET A 402 -21.21 -19.57 -18.24
CA MET A 402 -22.48 -18.89 -18.50
C MET A 402 -22.25 -17.39 -18.68
N VAL A 403 -21.68 -16.70 -17.68
CA VAL A 403 -21.49 -15.24 -17.71
C VAL A 403 -20.68 -14.79 -18.93
N ALA A 404 -19.56 -15.46 -19.25
CA ALA A 404 -18.74 -15.14 -20.42
C ALA A 404 -19.50 -15.29 -21.75
N SER A 405 -20.35 -16.31 -21.89
CA SER A 405 -21.05 -16.64 -23.15
C SER A 405 -22.40 -15.93 -23.33
N THR A 406 -23.11 -15.58 -22.25
CA THR A 406 -24.42 -14.90 -22.32
C THR A 406 -24.30 -13.39 -22.42
N ASN A 407 -25.10 -12.76 -23.30
CA ASN A 407 -25.35 -11.32 -23.25
C ASN A 407 -26.18 -10.97 -22.00
N PHE A 408 -25.93 -9.79 -21.42
CA PHE A 408 -26.60 -9.37 -20.19
C PHE A 408 -27.99 -8.82 -20.45
N VAL A 409 -28.94 -9.12 -19.56
CA VAL A 409 -30.33 -8.66 -19.68
C VAL A 409 -30.44 -7.24 -19.12
N ARG A 410 -30.80 -6.30 -19.98
CA ARG A 410 -31.03 -4.89 -19.64
C ARG A 410 -32.52 -4.70 -19.30
N LEU A 411 -32.83 -4.19 -18.11
CA LEU A 411 -34.20 -3.93 -17.63
C LEU A 411 -34.27 -2.56 -16.95
N SER A 412 -35.32 -1.80 -17.21
CA SER A 412 -35.59 -0.58 -16.44
C SER A 412 -36.11 -0.91 -15.03
N TYR A 413 -35.93 0.00 -14.07
CA TYR A 413 -36.49 -0.15 -12.71
C TYR A 413 -38.00 -0.42 -12.74
N THR A 414 -38.75 0.23 -13.63
CA THR A 414 -40.20 0.05 -13.79
C THR A 414 -40.57 -1.38 -14.20
N GLU A 415 -39.83 -1.99 -15.12
CA GLU A 415 -40.07 -3.38 -15.55
C GLU A 415 -39.70 -4.37 -14.43
N ALA A 416 -38.59 -4.12 -13.72
CA ALA A 416 -38.19 -4.93 -12.56
C ALA A 416 -39.24 -4.90 -11.45
N VAL A 417 -39.76 -3.72 -11.09
CA VAL A 417 -40.83 -3.56 -10.10
C VAL A 417 -42.11 -4.26 -10.54
N ALA A 418 -42.56 -4.08 -11.79
CA ALA A 418 -43.76 -4.75 -12.30
C ALA A 418 -43.65 -6.29 -12.25
N ILE A 419 -42.46 -6.85 -12.50
CA ILE A 419 -42.19 -8.29 -12.37
C ILE A 419 -42.20 -8.76 -10.90
N LEU A 420 -41.72 -7.94 -9.97
CA LEU A 420 -41.76 -8.24 -8.53
C LEU A 420 -43.19 -8.15 -7.97
N GLU A 421 -43.96 -7.12 -8.35
CA GLU A 421 -45.38 -6.97 -8.00
C GLU A 421 -46.21 -8.16 -8.50
N GLU A 422 -45.96 -8.65 -9.72
CA GLU A 422 -46.62 -9.85 -10.27
C GLU A 422 -46.30 -11.12 -9.45
N VAL A 423 -45.14 -11.19 -8.82
CA VAL A 423 -44.72 -12.31 -7.93
C VAL A 423 -45.36 -12.19 -6.54
N VAL A 424 -45.43 -10.98 -5.97
CA VAL A 424 -46.15 -10.73 -4.70
C VAL A 424 -47.66 -11.02 -4.87
N ALA A 425 -48.26 -10.59 -5.98
CA ALA A 425 -49.65 -10.87 -6.32
C ALA A 425 -49.96 -12.38 -6.47
N LYS A 426 -48.94 -13.20 -6.78
CA LYS A 426 -49.03 -14.67 -6.83
C LYS A 426 -48.81 -15.35 -5.47
N GLY A 427 -48.76 -14.57 -4.38
CA GLY A 427 -48.76 -15.07 -3.00
C GLY A 427 -47.37 -15.26 -2.38
N HIS A 428 -46.31 -14.80 -3.03
CA HIS A 428 -44.97 -14.75 -2.40
C HIS A 428 -44.91 -13.61 -1.38
N LYS A 429 -44.20 -13.82 -0.27
CA LYS A 429 -43.95 -12.79 0.74
C LYS A 429 -42.44 -12.58 0.90
N PHE A 430 -41.99 -11.37 0.65
CA PHE A 430 -40.70 -10.85 1.08
C PHE A 430 -40.80 -10.37 2.55
N GLU A 431 -39.68 -10.23 3.23
CA GLU A 431 -39.64 -9.68 4.60
C GLU A 431 -39.83 -8.15 4.60
N ASN A 432 -39.42 -7.49 3.51
CA ASN A 432 -39.61 -6.06 3.27
C ASN A 432 -40.73 -5.77 2.26
N HIS A 433 -41.32 -4.57 2.30
CA HIS A 433 -42.41 -4.17 1.40
C HIS A 433 -41.86 -3.61 0.07
N VAL A 434 -42.43 -4.06 -1.05
CA VAL A 434 -42.14 -3.50 -2.39
C VAL A 434 -43.14 -2.38 -2.67
N GLU A 435 -42.66 -1.18 -2.99
CA GLU A 435 -43.46 -0.04 -3.46
C GLU A 435 -42.59 0.87 -4.34
N TRP A 436 -43.18 1.52 -5.35
CA TRP A 436 -42.47 2.42 -6.26
C TRP A 436 -41.91 3.63 -5.51
N GLY A 437 -40.59 3.68 -5.33
CA GLY A 437 -39.90 4.72 -4.54
C GLY A 437 -39.15 4.20 -3.30
N VAL A 438 -39.19 2.89 -3.03
CA VAL A 438 -38.36 2.22 -2.00
C VAL A 438 -37.20 1.46 -2.68
N ASP A 439 -36.06 1.39 -1.99
CA ASP A 439 -34.83 0.76 -2.49
C ASP A 439 -34.84 -0.78 -2.37
N LEU A 440 -34.02 -1.46 -3.18
CA LEU A 440 -34.08 -2.92 -3.34
C LEU A 440 -33.30 -3.65 -2.23
N ALA A 441 -34.01 -4.13 -1.21
CA ALA A 441 -33.41 -4.97 -0.17
C ALA A 441 -32.80 -6.28 -0.74
N SER A 442 -31.75 -6.79 -0.09
CA SER A 442 -30.88 -7.88 -0.59
C SER A 442 -31.55 -9.27 -0.74
N GLU A 443 -32.80 -9.42 -0.31
CA GLU A 443 -33.66 -10.57 -0.64
C GLU A 443 -34.22 -10.50 -2.07
N HIS A 444 -34.56 -9.29 -2.56
CA HIS A 444 -35.07 -9.07 -3.91
C HIS A 444 -33.97 -9.26 -4.96
N GLU A 445 -32.76 -8.78 -4.67
CA GLU A 445 -31.55 -9.02 -5.46
C GLU A 445 -31.36 -10.52 -5.73
N LYS A 446 -31.47 -11.34 -4.67
CA LYS A 446 -31.35 -12.80 -4.75
C LYS A 446 -32.51 -13.46 -5.47
N TYR A 447 -33.76 -13.02 -5.24
CA TYR A 447 -34.89 -13.57 -5.99
C TYR A 447 -34.74 -13.37 -7.50
N LEU A 448 -34.32 -12.17 -7.93
CA LEU A 448 -34.07 -11.87 -9.33
C LEU A 448 -32.93 -12.72 -9.91
N THR A 449 -31.77 -12.70 -9.26
CA THR A 449 -30.53 -13.32 -9.78
C THR A 449 -30.46 -14.84 -9.60
N GLU A 450 -30.92 -15.40 -8.49
CA GLU A 450 -30.77 -16.83 -8.16
C GLU A 450 -32.01 -17.66 -8.53
N ILE A 451 -33.23 -17.07 -8.51
CA ILE A 451 -34.49 -17.82 -8.68
C ILE A 451 -35.18 -17.52 -10.02
N LYS A 452 -35.44 -16.25 -10.33
CA LYS A 452 -36.24 -15.82 -11.50
C LYS A 452 -35.49 -15.94 -12.82
N PHE A 453 -34.28 -15.38 -12.90
CA PHE A 453 -33.49 -15.32 -14.14
C PHE A 453 -32.29 -16.27 -14.16
N LYS A 454 -31.73 -16.61 -12.98
CA LYS A 454 -30.54 -17.46 -12.84
C LYS A 454 -29.27 -16.87 -13.49
N SER A 455 -29.26 -15.56 -13.67
CA SER A 455 -28.21 -14.75 -14.28
C SER A 455 -28.11 -13.38 -13.58
N PRO A 456 -27.02 -12.62 -13.75
CA PRO A 456 -26.97 -11.21 -13.37
C PRO A 456 -28.07 -10.37 -14.03
N VAL A 457 -28.45 -9.26 -13.39
CA VAL A 457 -29.46 -8.30 -13.85
C VAL A 457 -28.96 -6.89 -13.53
N ILE A 458 -29.11 -5.95 -14.47
CA ILE A 458 -28.75 -4.52 -14.30
C ILE A 458 -30.04 -3.68 -14.28
N VAL A 459 -30.06 -2.60 -13.48
CA VAL A 459 -31.18 -1.66 -13.32
C VAL A 459 -30.69 -0.23 -13.55
N TYR A 460 -31.47 0.58 -14.27
CA TYR A 460 -31.13 1.96 -14.61
C TYR A 460 -32.34 2.94 -14.48
N ASN A 461 -32.07 4.24 -14.65
CA ASN A 461 -32.98 5.39 -14.44
C ASN A 461 -33.44 5.59 -12.99
N TYR A 462 -32.48 5.91 -12.10
CA TYR A 462 -32.73 6.17 -10.68
C TYR A 462 -33.39 7.55 -10.41
N PRO A 463 -34.29 7.66 -9.40
CA PRO A 463 -34.85 8.94 -8.98
C PRO A 463 -33.80 9.92 -8.43
N LYS A 464 -33.98 11.21 -8.74
CA LYS A 464 -33.17 12.36 -8.27
C LYS A 464 -32.86 12.41 -6.76
N GLY A 465 -33.66 11.76 -5.91
CA GLY A 465 -33.45 11.74 -4.45
C GLY A 465 -32.35 10.79 -3.96
N ILE A 466 -31.74 9.98 -4.84
CA ILE A 466 -30.89 8.83 -4.47
C ILE A 466 -29.50 8.86 -5.15
N LYS A 467 -29.09 10.00 -5.74
CA LYS A 467 -27.79 10.19 -6.41
C LYS A 467 -27.21 11.57 -6.16
N ALA A 468 -25.90 11.72 -6.37
CA ALA A 468 -25.12 12.90 -5.99
C ALA A 468 -25.54 14.18 -6.73
N PHE A 469 -25.34 15.33 -6.07
CA PHE A 469 -25.96 16.60 -6.44
C PHE A 469 -25.44 17.27 -7.72
N TYR A 470 -24.33 16.79 -8.29
CA TYR A 470 -23.61 17.43 -9.38
C TYR A 470 -24.03 16.96 -10.78
N MET A 471 -24.83 15.88 -10.89
CA MET A 471 -25.31 15.38 -12.19
C MET A 471 -26.39 16.30 -12.80
N LYS A 472 -26.17 16.73 -14.05
CA LYS A 472 -27.08 17.60 -14.83
C LYS A 472 -28.47 16.97 -14.99
N LEU A 473 -29.53 17.78 -14.94
CA LEU A 473 -30.92 17.32 -14.96
C LEU A 473 -31.43 16.91 -16.36
N ASN A 474 -32.21 15.83 -16.43
CA ASN A 474 -32.99 15.46 -17.62
C ASN A 474 -34.24 16.35 -17.79
N GLU A 475 -34.83 16.33 -18.98
CA GLU A 475 -36.01 17.14 -19.32
C GLU A 475 -37.25 16.82 -18.46
N ASP A 476 -37.34 15.60 -17.93
CA ASP A 476 -38.38 15.15 -16.99
C ASP A 476 -38.32 15.85 -15.61
N LYS A 477 -37.20 16.52 -15.30
CA LYS A 477 -36.84 17.15 -14.02
C LYS A 477 -36.79 16.19 -12.82
N LYS A 478 -36.77 14.87 -13.07
CA LYS A 478 -36.81 13.77 -12.10
C LYS A 478 -35.61 12.81 -12.19
N THR A 479 -34.88 12.81 -13.30
CA THR A 479 -33.66 12.03 -13.54
C THR A 479 -32.51 12.94 -14.05
N VAL A 480 -31.34 12.37 -14.39
CA VAL A 480 -30.09 13.11 -14.68
C VAL A 480 -29.26 12.51 -15.85
N ALA A 481 -28.48 13.34 -16.57
CA ALA A 481 -27.47 12.98 -17.58
C ALA A 481 -26.49 14.16 -17.89
N ALA A 482 -25.17 13.92 -18.01
CA ALA A 482 -24.09 14.95 -17.97
C ALA A 482 -23.18 15.06 -19.23
N MET A 483 -22.35 16.12 -19.30
CA MET A 483 -21.36 16.52 -20.34
C MET A 483 -20.63 17.83 -19.85
N ASP A 484 -19.54 18.45 -20.38
CA ASP A 484 -18.72 18.41 -21.63
C ASP A 484 -17.36 19.18 -21.43
N VAL A 485 -16.49 19.24 -22.46
CA VAL A 485 -15.42 20.25 -22.78
C VAL A 485 -13.92 19.90 -22.56
N LEU A 486 -13.11 20.38 -23.53
CA LEU A 486 -11.70 20.14 -23.92
C LEU A 486 -10.55 20.54 -22.96
N VAL A 487 -9.39 19.87 -23.09
CA VAL A 487 -8.11 20.16 -22.37
C VAL A 487 -6.85 20.06 -23.29
N PRO A 488 -5.78 20.88 -23.09
CA PRO A 488 -4.57 20.85 -23.93
C PRO A 488 -3.32 20.14 -23.32
N LYS A 489 -2.46 19.62 -24.21
CA LYS A 489 -1.01 19.30 -24.05
C LYS A 489 -0.51 18.36 -22.93
N ILE A 490 -1.29 18.00 -21.91
CA ILE A 490 -0.85 17.10 -20.82
C ILE A 490 -0.70 15.63 -21.29
N SER A 491 -1.34 15.26 -22.40
CA SER A 491 -1.59 13.84 -22.76
C SER A 491 -0.35 13.00 -23.06
N ALA A 492 0.80 13.57 -23.42
CA ALA A 492 2.04 12.81 -23.63
C ALA A 492 2.59 12.20 -22.34
N ILE A 493 2.62 12.99 -21.25
CA ILE A 493 3.08 12.51 -19.93
C ILE A 493 2.10 11.46 -19.39
N ALA A 494 0.79 11.65 -19.60
CA ALA A 494 -0.23 10.69 -19.21
C ALA A 494 -0.11 9.35 -19.96
N ARG A 495 0.17 9.36 -21.26
CA ARG A 495 0.45 8.14 -22.04
C ARG A 495 1.74 7.46 -21.61
N ILE A 496 2.85 8.18 -21.47
CA ILE A 496 4.12 7.63 -20.95
C ILE A 496 3.93 7.00 -19.56
N ARG A 497 3.11 7.61 -18.69
CA ARG A 497 2.74 7.07 -17.37
C ARG A 497 1.89 5.79 -17.47
N ASN A 498 0.90 5.75 -18.39
CA ASN A 498 0.11 4.55 -18.66
C ASN A 498 0.99 3.39 -19.11
N GLU A 499 1.84 3.64 -20.11
CA GLU A 499 2.68 2.62 -20.72
C GLU A 499 3.76 2.09 -19.76
N LEU A 500 4.37 2.94 -18.93
CA LEU A 500 5.25 2.47 -17.85
C LEU A 500 4.51 1.61 -16.81
N ALA A 501 3.25 1.89 -16.52
CA ALA A 501 2.45 1.10 -15.58
C ALA A 501 2.06 -0.25 -16.18
N TYR A 502 1.57 -0.28 -17.42
CA TYR A 502 1.24 -1.52 -18.12
C TYR A 502 2.48 -2.40 -18.35
N ALA A 503 3.57 -1.82 -18.86
CA ALA A 503 4.86 -2.50 -19.02
C ALA A 503 5.40 -3.08 -17.70
N THR A 504 5.14 -2.42 -16.56
CA THR A 504 5.48 -2.96 -15.24
C THR A 504 4.72 -4.27 -14.96
N HIS A 505 3.40 -4.28 -15.17
CA HIS A 505 2.60 -5.49 -15.00
C HIS A 505 3.00 -6.60 -15.97
N THR A 506 3.25 -6.28 -17.25
CA THR A 506 3.72 -7.25 -18.27
C THR A 506 5.07 -7.85 -17.90
N PHE A 507 6.07 -7.03 -17.50
CA PHE A 507 7.39 -7.53 -17.09
C PHE A 507 7.30 -8.57 -15.97
N PHE A 508 6.54 -8.28 -14.92
CA PHE A 508 6.42 -9.19 -13.78
C PHE A 508 5.56 -10.42 -14.10
N HIS A 509 4.50 -10.28 -14.89
CA HIS A 509 3.69 -11.41 -15.37
C HIS A 509 4.52 -12.39 -16.22
N ASP A 510 5.22 -11.89 -17.25
CA ASP A 510 6.01 -12.71 -18.18
C ASP A 510 7.18 -13.43 -17.48
N ASN A 511 7.74 -12.83 -16.41
CA ASN A 511 8.77 -13.46 -15.58
C ASN A 511 8.21 -14.33 -14.43
N GLY A 512 6.89 -14.52 -14.37
CA GLY A 512 6.23 -15.48 -13.48
C GLY A 512 6.08 -15.02 -12.02
N PHE A 513 6.03 -13.71 -11.78
CA PHE A 513 5.69 -13.14 -10.47
C PHE A 513 4.17 -13.03 -10.31
N LEU A 514 3.67 -13.22 -9.08
CA LEU A 514 2.26 -12.97 -8.78
C LEU A 514 2.07 -11.58 -8.15
N TYR A 515 1.17 -10.78 -8.74
CA TYR A 515 0.72 -9.52 -8.18
C TYR A 515 -0.07 -9.75 -6.89
N VAL A 516 0.33 -9.07 -5.82
CA VAL A 516 -0.32 -9.11 -4.51
C VAL A 516 -0.49 -7.69 -4.00
N HIS A 517 -1.61 -7.43 -3.32
CA HIS A 517 -1.84 -6.12 -2.69
C HIS A 517 -1.39 -6.19 -1.23
N THR A 518 -0.53 -5.25 -0.85
CA THR A 518 -0.14 -4.97 0.52
C THR A 518 -1.18 -4.06 1.18
N PRO A 519 -1.38 -4.15 2.52
CA PRO A 519 -2.29 -3.25 3.22
C PRO A 519 -1.74 -1.82 3.23
N ILE A 520 -2.62 -0.84 3.08
CA ILE A 520 -2.24 0.58 3.09
C ILE A 520 -2.18 1.10 4.54
N VAL A 521 -3.11 0.66 5.39
CA VAL A 521 -3.09 0.92 6.83
C VAL A 521 -2.19 -0.12 7.54
N THR A 522 -1.13 0.35 8.19
CA THR A 522 -0.13 -0.46 8.90
C THR A 522 -0.08 -0.15 10.40
N THR A 523 0.43 -1.09 11.20
CA THR A 523 0.69 -0.93 12.64
C THR A 523 2.19 -1.03 12.96
N SER A 524 3.03 -1.23 11.94
CA SER A 524 4.48 -1.43 12.00
C SER A 524 5.18 -0.49 11.04
N ASP A 525 6.28 0.14 11.49
CA ASP A 525 7.15 0.99 10.67
C ASP A 525 8.11 0.09 9.87
N CYS A 526 8.14 0.25 8.54
CA CYS A 526 9.03 -0.54 7.69
C CYS A 526 10.48 -0.01 7.72
N GLU A 527 10.66 1.31 7.69
CA GLU A 527 11.98 1.95 7.60
C GLU A 527 12.64 2.06 9.00
N GLY A 528 11.84 2.15 10.06
CA GLY A 528 12.28 2.14 11.46
C GLY A 528 12.74 3.51 11.98
N ALA A 529 12.48 4.57 11.22
CA ALA A 529 12.93 5.94 11.51
C ALA A 529 12.07 7.04 10.84
N GLY A 530 11.12 6.69 9.97
CA GLY A 530 10.41 7.65 9.12
C GLY A 530 9.23 8.33 9.81
N GLU A 531 8.91 9.56 9.41
CA GLU A 531 7.70 10.24 9.89
C GLU A 531 6.46 9.72 9.15
N MET A 532 5.54 9.07 9.88
CA MET A 532 4.31 8.47 9.34
C MET A 532 3.07 9.31 9.65
N PHE A 533 2.12 9.37 8.72
CA PHE A 533 0.77 9.87 8.98
C PHE A 533 -0.01 8.88 9.85
N GLN A 534 -0.70 9.37 10.88
CA GLN A 534 -1.63 8.54 11.65
C GLN A 534 -2.99 8.48 10.95
N VAL A 535 -3.60 7.29 10.96
CA VAL A 535 -4.97 7.02 10.54
C VAL A 535 -5.82 6.77 11.79
N THR A 536 -6.91 7.50 11.98
CA THR A 536 -7.71 7.45 13.22
C THR A 536 -9.17 7.85 13.01
N THR A 537 -10.07 7.44 13.89
CA THR A 537 -11.40 8.09 14.04
C THR A 537 -11.50 8.99 15.28
N LEU A 538 -10.57 8.87 16.25
CA LEU A 538 -10.62 9.54 17.56
C LEU A 538 -10.85 11.07 17.50
N ILE A 539 -10.29 11.74 16.49
CA ILE A 539 -10.50 13.19 16.27
C ILE A 539 -11.94 13.47 15.83
N ASN A 540 -12.45 12.71 14.86
CA ASN A 540 -13.80 12.85 14.33
C ASN A 540 -14.84 12.49 15.41
N ASP A 541 -14.59 11.43 16.18
CA ASP A 541 -15.44 10.99 17.28
C ASP A 541 -15.44 11.97 18.46
N ALA A 542 -14.28 12.54 18.81
CA ALA A 542 -14.20 13.60 19.82
C ALA A 542 -14.95 14.87 19.39
N GLU A 543 -14.84 15.28 18.13
CA GLU A 543 -15.61 16.41 17.60
C GLU A 543 -17.13 16.12 17.53
N LYS A 544 -17.51 14.89 17.15
CA LYS A 544 -18.89 14.40 17.07
C LYS A 544 -19.53 14.37 18.46
N LEU A 545 -18.78 13.91 19.46
CA LEU A 545 -19.18 13.94 20.88
C LEU A 545 -19.21 15.37 21.44
N GLU A 546 -18.25 16.25 21.15
CA GLU A 546 -18.30 17.67 21.53
C GLU A 546 -19.59 18.34 20.97
N LYS A 547 -19.94 18.07 19.71
CA LYS A 547 -21.19 18.54 19.09
C LYS A 547 -22.44 17.93 19.73
N GLU A 548 -22.42 16.65 20.12
CA GLU A 548 -23.53 16.04 20.84
C GLU A 548 -23.70 16.61 22.25
N LEU A 549 -22.63 16.73 23.03
CA LEU A 549 -22.68 17.23 24.42
C LEU A 549 -23.17 18.68 24.52
N ILE A 550 -22.92 19.51 23.50
CA ILE A 550 -23.49 20.87 23.38
C ILE A 550 -25.01 20.82 23.15
N LYS A 551 -25.49 19.84 22.38
CA LYS A 551 -26.92 19.66 22.04
C LYS A 551 -27.71 18.95 23.14
N ASN A 552 -27.08 17.95 23.77
CA ASN A 552 -27.62 17.02 24.74
C ASN A 552 -26.66 16.95 25.95
N PRO A 553 -26.66 17.93 26.88
CA PRO A 553 -25.75 17.94 28.02
C PRO A 553 -25.79 16.64 28.86
N PRO A 554 -24.68 16.24 29.51
CA PRO A 554 -24.67 15.12 30.45
C PRO A 554 -25.76 15.26 31.52
N PRO A 555 -26.32 14.14 32.01
CA PRO A 555 -27.13 14.17 33.23
C PRO A 555 -26.29 14.67 34.42
N SER A 556 -26.96 15.21 35.44
CA SER A 556 -26.30 15.58 36.69
C SER A 556 -26.03 14.35 37.56
N GLN A 557 -25.20 14.52 38.60
CA GLN A 557 -25.03 13.51 39.64
C GLN A 557 -26.37 13.22 40.35
N GLU A 558 -27.24 14.22 40.49
CA GLU A 558 -28.57 14.06 41.09
C GLU A 558 -29.48 13.17 40.23
N ASP A 559 -29.43 13.30 38.90
CA ASP A 559 -30.18 12.42 37.97
C ASP A 559 -29.70 10.96 38.05
N VAL A 560 -28.38 10.76 38.14
CA VAL A 560 -27.76 9.44 38.36
C VAL A 560 -28.21 8.83 39.69
N ASP A 561 -28.22 9.62 40.77
CA ASP A 561 -28.58 9.14 42.10
C ASP A 561 -30.10 8.90 42.24
N VAL A 562 -30.95 9.68 41.56
CA VAL A 562 -32.38 9.38 41.39
C VAL A 562 -32.57 8.05 40.64
N ALA A 563 -31.86 7.82 39.54
CA ALA A 563 -31.93 6.55 38.81
C ALA A 563 -31.47 5.35 39.66
N LYS A 564 -30.41 5.51 40.49
CA LYS A 564 -29.95 4.50 41.47
C LYS A 564 -31.02 4.18 42.51
N ASN A 565 -31.71 5.19 43.03
CA ASN A 565 -32.81 4.99 43.97
C ASN A 565 -33.99 4.23 43.30
N VAL A 566 -34.36 4.57 42.05
CA VAL A 566 -35.39 3.81 41.31
C VAL A 566 -35.01 2.33 41.09
N VAL A 567 -33.74 2.04 40.80
CA VAL A 567 -33.24 0.64 40.69
C VAL A 567 -33.31 -0.08 42.04
N LYS A 568 -32.97 0.62 43.14
CA LYS A 568 -33.05 0.09 44.50
C LYS A 568 -34.51 -0.21 44.88
N ASP A 569 -35.42 0.73 44.72
CA ASP A 569 -36.83 0.60 45.08
C ASP A 569 -37.53 -0.54 44.31
N LYS A 570 -37.29 -0.65 43.00
CA LYS A 570 -37.78 -1.80 42.21
C LYS A 570 -37.12 -3.12 42.66
N GLY A 571 -35.88 -3.08 43.13
CA GLY A 571 -35.20 -4.22 43.75
C GLY A 571 -35.87 -4.69 45.05
N GLU A 572 -36.23 -3.75 45.92
CA GLU A 572 -36.95 -4.01 47.17
C GLU A 572 -38.37 -4.55 46.90
N ILE A 573 -39.08 -4.04 45.87
CA ILE A 573 -40.37 -4.60 45.42
C ILE A 573 -40.21 -6.07 44.96
N VAL A 574 -39.18 -6.39 44.16
CA VAL A 574 -38.90 -7.77 43.74
C VAL A 574 -38.52 -8.67 44.93
N ALA A 575 -37.78 -8.15 45.91
CA ALA A 575 -37.45 -8.90 47.13
C ALA A 575 -38.71 -9.18 47.98
N LYS A 576 -39.56 -8.17 48.17
CA LYS A 576 -40.81 -8.28 48.93
C LYS A 576 -41.78 -9.27 48.28
N LEU A 577 -42.03 -9.18 46.96
CA LEU A 577 -42.90 -10.12 46.24
C LEU A 577 -42.41 -11.59 46.33
N LYS A 578 -41.10 -11.82 46.46
CA LYS A 578 -40.52 -13.15 46.71
C LYS A 578 -40.75 -13.60 48.16
N ALA A 579 -40.57 -12.71 49.14
CA ALA A 579 -40.81 -13.00 50.56
C ALA A 579 -42.29 -13.31 50.86
N ASP A 580 -43.19 -12.50 50.29
CA ASP A 580 -44.66 -12.64 50.39
C ASP A 580 -45.21 -13.83 49.58
N LYS A 581 -44.34 -14.61 48.90
CA LYS A 581 -44.68 -15.77 48.04
C LYS A 581 -45.71 -15.43 46.96
N ALA A 582 -45.61 -14.24 46.36
CA ALA A 582 -46.52 -13.77 45.33
C ALA A 582 -46.50 -14.67 44.07
N GLY A 583 -47.60 -14.67 43.32
CA GLY A 583 -47.75 -15.49 42.12
C GLY A 583 -46.66 -15.22 41.07
N LYS A 584 -46.16 -16.28 40.43
CA LYS A 584 -45.07 -16.23 39.43
C LYS A 584 -45.21 -15.11 38.37
N PRO A 585 -46.41 -14.80 37.82
CA PRO A 585 -46.57 -13.69 36.87
C PRO A 585 -46.22 -12.31 37.46
N ALA A 586 -46.59 -12.04 38.71
CA ALA A 586 -46.31 -10.76 39.37
C ALA A 586 -44.80 -10.57 39.65
N ILE A 587 -44.12 -11.63 40.09
CA ILE A 587 -42.65 -11.61 40.25
C ILE A 587 -41.96 -11.40 38.90
N THR A 588 -42.44 -12.04 37.83
CA THR A 588 -41.89 -11.87 36.48
C THR A 588 -42.05 -10.43 35.97
N ALA A 589 -43.23 -9.83 36.13
CA ALA A 589 -43.48 -8.44 35.76
C ALA A 589 -42.58 -7.45 36.52
N ALA A 590 -42.42 -7.63 37.83
CA ALA A 590 -41.53 -6.80 38.65
C ALA A 590 -40.05 -6.95 38.26
N VAL A 591 -39.60 -8.14 37.87
CA VAL A 591 -38.23 -8.37 37.36
C VAL A 591 -38.00 -7.70 36.00
N VAL A 592 -38.98 -7.72 35.09
CA VAL A 592 -38.90 -6.95 33.83
C VAL A 592 -38.76 -5.45 34.11
N GLU A 593 -39.56 -4.92 35.05
CA GLU A 593 -39.49 -3.51 35.42
C GLU A 593 -38.19 -3.10 36.12
N LEU A 594 -37.60 -3.99 36.92
CA LEU A 594 -36.26 -3.81 37.49
C LEU A 594 -35.18 -3.83 36.41
N ASN A 595 -35.25 -4.73 35.43
CA ASN A 595 -34.28 -4.81 34.34
C ASN A 595 -34.32 -3.55 33.46
N LYS A 596 -35.51 -3.05 33.12
CA LYS A 596 -35.65 -1.74 32.43
C LYS A 596 -34.99 -0.61 33.21
N ALA A 597 -35.20 -0.54 34.54
CA ALA A 597 -34.59 0.50 35.37
C ALA A 597 -33.06 0.39 35.41
N LYS A 598 -32.50 -0.82 35.41
CA LYS A 598 -31.05 -1.05 35.29
C LYS A 598 -30.50 -0.62 33.93
N GLU A 599 -31.22 -0.90 32.85
CA GLU A 599 -30.85 -0.47 31.50
C GLU A 599 -30.88 1.06 31.37
N SER A 600 -31.91 1.71 31.93
CA SER A 600 -31.99 3.16 32.04
C SER A 600 -30.85 3.74 32.88
N LEU A 601 -30.49 3.11 34.01
CA LEU A 601 -29.36 3.55 34.83
C LEU A 601 -28.03 3.41 34.07
N SER A 602 -27.77 2.28 33.40
CA SER A 602 -26.57 2.07 32.59
C SER A 602 -26.39 3.19 31.57
N LYS A 603 -27.42 3.45 30.75
CA LYS A 603 -27.43 4.53 29.74
C LYS A 603 -27.24 5.93 30.32
N LEU A 604 -27.65 6.15 31.58
CA LEU A 604 -27.54 7.43 32.26
C LEU A 604 -26.15 7.59 32.93
N GLU A 605 -25.56 6.51 33.43
CA GLU A 605 -24.16 6.47 33.89
C GLU A 605 -23.16 6.53 32.72
N GLU A 606 -23.46 5.91 31.59
CA GLU A 606 -22.71 6.03 30.33
C GLU A 606 -22.67 7.50 29.89
N ARG A 607 -23.83 8.17 29.78
CA ARG A 607 -23.91 9.60 29.45
C ARG A 607 -23.33 10.54 30.51
N PHE A 608 -23.32 10.14 31.79
CA PHE A 608 -22.65 10.89 32.86
C PHE A 608 -21.12 10.85 32.72
N ASN A 609 -20.58 9.71 32.26
CA ASN A 609 -19.14 9.51 32.11
C ASN A 609 -18.57 10.05 30.79
N GLN A 610 -19.41 10.38 29.80
CA GLN A 610 -19.00 11.05 28.56
C GLN A 610 -18.32 12.39 28.85
N LYS A 611 -17.16 12.63 28.22
CA LYS A 611 -16.34 13.85 28.38
C LYS A 611 -15.91 14.36 26.99
N PRO A 612 -15.82 15.68 26.79
CA PRO A 612 -15.34 16.26 25.54
C PRO A 612 -13.83 16.02 25.33
N GLY A 613 -13.41 15.98 24.07
CA GLY A 613 -12.03 15.71 23.67
C GLY A 613 -11.70 14.23 23.47
N ILE A 614 -10.47 13.95 23.01
CA ILE A 614 -10.00 12.58 22.73
C ILE A 614 -9.97 11.75 24.03
N PRO A 615 -10.47 10.50 24.02
CA PRO A 615 -10.46 9.64 25.20
C PRO A 615 -9.05 9.40 25.72
N LYS A 616 -8.87 9.49 27.03
CA LYS A 616 -7.59 9.26 27.71
C LYS A 616 -7.70 8.21 28.81
N LYS A 617 -6.66 7.38 28.91
CA LYS A 617 -6.47 6.30 29.88
C LYS A 617 -5.07 6.39 30.44
N ASP A 618 -4.97 6.38 31.78
CA ASP A 618 -3.71 6.55 32.52
C ASP A 618 -2.88 7.78 32.07
N GLY A 619 -3.57 8.86 31.66
CA GLY A 619 -3.01 10.11 31.16
C GLY A 619 -2.65 10.14 29.66
N LYS A 620 -2.54 8.98 29.02
CA LYS A 620 -2.26 8.82 27.58
C LYS A 620 -3.54 8.73 26.76
N ILE A 621 -3.45 8.81 25.44
CA ILE A 621 -4.59 8.55 24.53
C ILE A 621 -5.01 7.07 24.64
N ASP A 622 -6.32 6.82 24.74
CA ASP A 622 -6.87 5.47 24.81
C ASP A 622 -7.16 4.93 23.41
N TYR A 623 -6.11 4.50 22.70
CA TYR A 623 -6.23 3.90 21.36
C TYR A 623 -7.10 2.64 21.32
N GLY A 624 -7.45 2.04 22.47
CA GLY A 624 -8.47 0.99 22.56
C GLY A 624 -9.89 1.45 22.23
N GLN A 625 -10.11 2.77 22.05
CA GLN A 625 -11.34 3.39 21.56
C GLN A 625 -11.21 3.94 20.13
N ASP A 626 -10.05 3.77 19.46
CA ASP A 626 -9.89 4.05 18.04
C ASP A 626 -10.46 2.90 17.20
N PHE A 627 -10.78 3.14 15.92
CA PHE A 627 -11.40 2.14 15.03
C PHE A 627 -10.64 0.80 14.96
N PHE A 628 -9.31 0.86 15.00
CA PHE A 628 -8.43 -0.32 14.96
C PHE A 628 -8.08 -0.90 16.34
N ALA A 629 -8.59 -0.29 17.43
CA ALA A 629 -8.25 -0.59 18.84
C ALA A 629 -6.75 -0.50 19.20
N ARG A 630 -5.94 0.13 18.33
CA ARG A 630 -4.50 0.42 18.48
C ARG A 630 -4.12 1.58 17.54
N GLN A 631 -2.91 2.11 17.68
CA GLN A 631 -2.35 3.06 16.71
C GLN A 631 -2.25 2.41 15.31
N ALA A 632 -2.60 3.20 14.29
CA ALA A 632 -2.57 2.81 12.89
C ALA A 632 -2.03 3.98 12.04
N PHE A 633 -1.30 3.66 10.98
CA PHE A 633 -0.55 4.61 10.16
C PHE A 633 -0.70 4.31 8.67
N LEU A 634 -0.42 5.29 7.81
CA LEU A 634 -0.23 5.04 6.37
C LEU A 634 1.16 4.49 6.11
N THR A 635 1.25 3.49 5.23
CA THR A 635 2.51 2.76 5.04
C THR A 635 3.56 3.53 4.24
N VAL A 636 4.81 3.41 4.69
CA VAL A 636 6.03 3.95 4.03
C VAL A 636 6.62 2.96 3.00
N SER A 637 6.15 1.71 3.00
CA SER A 637 6.53 0.64 2.07
C SER A 637 5.62 -0.58 2.30
N GLY A 638 5.31 -1.37 1.27
CA GLY A 638 4.59 -2.64 1.37
C GLY A 638 5.49 -3.85 1.69
N GLN A 639 6.81 -3.65 1.74
CA GLN A 639 7.84 -4.70 1.77
C GLN A 639 7.56 -5.82 2.80
N LEU A 640 7.36 -5.45 4.08
CA LEU A 640 7.21 -6.45 5.15
C LEU A 640 6.02 -7.40 4.91
N GLN A 641 4.97 -6.91 4.23
CA GLN A 641 3.77 -7.67 3.94
C GLN A 641 3.89 -8.46 2.63
N VAL A 642 4.59 -7.96 1.60
CA VAL A 642 4.88 -8.76 0.39
C VAL A 642 5.86 -9.91 0.68
N GLU A 643 6.77 -9.76 1.66
CA GLU A 643 7.58 -10.87 2.19
C GLU A 643 6.73 -12.05 2.69
N THR A 644 5.52 -11.83 3.23
CA THR A 644 4.60 -12.93 3.66
C THR A 644 4.12 -13.77 2.48
N TYR A 645 3.92 -13.14 1.33
CA TYR A 645 3.52 -13.80 0.09
C TYR A 645 4.72 -14.43 -0.62
N ALA A 646 5.89 -13.77 -0.62
CA ALA A 646 7.12 -14.37 -1.14
C ALA A 646 7.48 -15.67 -0.40
N CYS A 647 7.35 -15.67 0.94
CA CYS A 647 7.51 -16.83 1.82
C CYS A 647 6.43 -17.93 1.68
N ALA A 648 5.67 -17.94 0.58
CA ALA A 648 4.64 -18.94 0.27
C ALA A 648 4.44 -19.19 -1.23
N LEU A 649 4.60 -18.15 -2.06
CA LEU A 649 4.37 -18.11 -3.51
C LEU A 649 5.65 -17.93 -4.33
N SER A 650 6.79 -17.82 -3.64
CA SER A 650 8.16 -17.68 -4.16
C SER A 650 8.51 -16.40 -4.91
N SER A 651 7.69 -15.90 -5.84
CA SER A 651 8.01 -14.71 -6.63
C SER A 651 6.77 -13.83 -6.77
N VAL A 652 6.81 -12.62 -6.22
CA VAL A 652 5.64 -11.75 -6.05
C VAL A 652 6.00 -10.27 -6.19
N TYR A 653 5.03 -9.41 -6.47
CA TYR A 653 5.21 -7.96 -6.47
C TYR A 653 3.94 -7.23 -6.03
N THR A 654 4.10 -6.02 -5.49
CA THR A 654 3.01 -5.04 -5.30
C THR A 654 3.31 -3.77 -6.11
N PHE A 655 2.26 -3.00 -6.41
CA PHE A 655 2.32 -1.69 -7.03
C PHE A 655 1.24 -0.85 -6.38
N GLY A 656 1.63 0.11 -5.55
CA GLY A 656 0.68 0.78 -4.65
C GLY A 656 1.12 2.17 -4.22
N PRO A 657 0.22 2.92 -3.58
CA PRO A 657 0.52 4.23 -3.03
C PRO A 657 1.37 4.09 -1.76
N THR A 658 2.32 5.01 -1.61
CA THR A 658 3.27 5.08 -0.50
C THR A 658 3.29 6.49 0.07
N PHE A 659 3.42 6.61 1.38
CA PHE A 659 3.20 7.85 2.11
C PHE A 659 4.40 8.24 2.97
N ARG A 660 4.70 9.55 3.05
CA ARG A 660 5.73 10.10 3.95
C ARG A 660 5.25 11.42 4.54
N ALA A 661 5.28 11.54 5.87
CA ALA A 661 4.90 12.76 6.59
C ALA A 661 6.11 13.66 6.93
N GLU A 662 7.25 13.42 6.28
CA GLU A 662 8.48 14.21 6.46
C GLU A 662 8.32 15.62 5.88
N HIS A 663 8.87 16.62 6.59
CA HIS A 663 8.89 18.03 6.18
C HIS A 663 9.90 18.33 5.03
N SER A 664 9.70 17.72 3.86
CA SER A 664 10.59 17.81 2.69
C SER A 664 10.06 18.75 1.60
N HIS A 665 10.69 19.91 1.43
CA HIS A 665 10.30 20.94 0.45
C HIS A 665 10.95 20.82 -0.95
N THR A 666 11.65 19.71 -1.24
CA THR A 666 12.43 19.53 -2.47
C THR A 666 11.57 19.37 -3.74
N SER A 667 12.21 19.39 -4.92
CA SER A 667 11.57 19.01 -6.21
C SER A 667 11.52 17.50 -6.48
N ARG A 668 11.92 16.67 -5.51
CA ARG A 668 12.07 15.21 -5.66
C ARG A 668 11.27 14.37 -4.66
N HIS A 669 10.61 15.00 -3.71
CA HIS A 669 9.82 14.32 -2.68
C HIS A 669 8.34 14.71 -2.79
N LEU A 670 7.49 13.73 -2.48
CA LEU A 670 6.03 13.85 -2.38
C LEU A 670 5.61 13.17 -1.07
N ALA A 671 4.53 13.66 -0.47
CA ALA A 671 3.92 13.04 0.70
C ALA A 671 3.05 11.81 0.36
N GLU A 672 2.70 11.66 -0.92
CA GLU A 672 2.00 10.53 -1.52
C GLU A 672 2.59 10.32 -2.94
N PHE A 673 3.09 9.13 -3.21
CA PHE A 673 3.67 8.71 -4.49
C PHE A 673 3.40 7.22 -4.72
N TRP A 674 3.78 6.66 -5.86
CA TRP A 674 3.54 5.24 -6.15
C TRP A 674 4.87 4.46 -6.19
N MET A 675 4.87 3.27 -5.58
CA MET A 675 6.04 2.40 -5.51
C MET A 675 5.74 1.02 -6.09
N VAL A 676 6.69 0.47 -6.84
CA VAL A 676 6.67 -0.91 -7.35
C VAL A 676 7.66 -1.73 -6.52
N GLU A 677 7.18 -2.77 -5.84
CA GLU A 677 7.98 -3.55 -4.89
C GLU A 677 7.89 -5.07 -5.18
N PRO A 678 8.82 -5.64 -5.97
CA PRO A 678 8.99 -7.09 -6.09
C PRO A 678 9.79 -7.71 -4.93
N GLU A 679 9.45 -8.95 -4.59
CA GLU A 679 10.13 -9.78 -3.61
C GLU A 679 10.28 -11.23 -4.12
N ILE A 680 11.48 -11.80 -3.96
CA ILE A 680 11.88 -13.08 -4.56
C ILE A 680 12.48 -13.99 -3.48
N ALA A 681 11.87 -15.15 -3.26
CA ALA A 681 12.39 -16.23 -2.42
C ALA A 681 13.34 -17.16 -3.18
N PHE A 682 14.28 -17.74 -2.41
CA PHE A 682 15.41 -18.53 -2.92
C PHE A 682 16.36 -17.72 -3.82
N ALA A 683 16.44 -16.41 -3.57
CA ALA A 683 17.28 -15.43 -4.26
C ALA A 683 18.13 -14.64 -3.27
N ASP A 684 19.34 -14.28 -3.70
CA ASP A 684 20.29 -13.42 -2.99
C ASP A 684 20.43 -12.05 -3.67
N ILE A 685 21.28 -11.18 -3.11
CA ILE A 685 21.51 -9.82 -3.64
C ILE A 685 22.01 -9.79 -5.09
N GLU A 686 22.68 -10.83 -5.60
CA GLU A 686 23.11 -10.87 -7.01
C GLU A 686 21.93 -11.16 -7.94
N ASP A 687 20.98 -12.00 -7.51
CA ASP A 687 19.71 -12.25 -8.20
C ASP A 687 18.78 -11.01 -8.15
N ASP A 688 18.73 -10.30 -7.02
CA ASP A 688 18.00 -9.02 -6.86
C ASP A 688 18.52 -7.94 -7.82
N MET A 689 19.85 -7.74 -7.85
CA MET A 689 20.49 -6.81 -8.79
C MET A 689 20.26 -7.17 -10.26
N LYS A 690 20.11 -8.47 -10.61
CA LYS A 690 19.73 -8.89 -11.99
C LYS A 690 18.27 -8.54 -12.29
N CYS A 691 17.36 -8.72 -11.33
CA CYS A 691 15.95 -8.35 -11.48
C CYS A 691 15.79 -6.85 -11.73
N ALA A 692 16.44 -6.01 -10.90
CA ALA A 692 16.41 -4.56 -11.02
C ALA A 692 17.03 -4.07 -12.34
N GLU A 693 18.18 -4.63 -12.76
CA GLU A 693 18.82 -4.33 -14.04
C GLU A 693 17.92 -4.72 -15.23
N ALA A 694 17.33 -5.91 -15.22
CA ALA A 694 16.43 -6.37 -16.29
C ALA A 694 15.14 -5.53 -16.37
N TYR A 695 14.56 -5.17 -15.23
CA TYR A 695 13.32 -4.38 -15.14
C TYR A 695 13.49 -2.96 -15.70
N VAL A 696 14.52 -2.23 -15.25
CA VAL A 696 14.77 -0.86 -15.75
C VAL A 696 15.07 -0.88 -17.26
N ARG A 697 15.81 -1.88 -17.75
CA ARG A 697 16.10 -2.04 -19.17
C ARG A 697 14.86 -2.36 -19.99
N PHE A 698 13.97 -3.22 -19.49
CA PHE A 698 12.69 -3.51 -20.12
C PHE A 698 11.82 -2.27 -20.25
N LEU A 699 11.65 -1.48 -19.18
CA LEU A 699 10.88 -0.24 -19.23
C LEU A 699 11.47 0.79 -20.20
N CYS A 700 12.80 0.90 -20.28
CA CYS A 700 13.46 1.78 -21.25
C CYS A 700 13.20 1.33 -22.70
N GLN A 701 13.21 0.02 -22.95
CA GLN A 701 12.95 -0.55 -24.27
C GLN A 701 11.46 -0.41 -24.65
N TRP A 702 10.52 -0.68 -23.74
CA TRP A 702 9.09 -0.50 -23.97
C TRP A 702 8.72 0.91 -24.42
N LEU A 703 9.30 1.94 -23.80
CA LEU A 703 9.08 3.33 -24.21
C LEU A 703 9.64 3.67 -25.59
N LEU A 704 10.70 3.00 -26.02
CA LEU A 704 11.27 3.18 -27.37
C LEU A 704 10.45 2.48 -28.44
N ASP A 705 9.84 1.34 -28.12
CA ASP A 705 9.05 0.54 -29.06
C ASP A 705 7.59 1.00 -29.15
N ASN A 706 6.98 1.43 -28.04
CA ASN A 706 5.54 1.74 -27.95
C ASN A 706 5.22 3.24 -27.77
N CYS A 707 6.18 4.09 -27.38
CA CYS A 707 5.94 5.49 -27.04
C CYS A 707 6.78 6.50 -27.84
N LEU A 708 7.36 6.09 -28.98
CA LEU A 708 8.37 6.88 -29.69
C LEU A 708 7.91 8.30 -30.04
N ASP A 709 6.68 8.48 -30.56
CA ASP A 709 6.11 9.79 -30.91
C ASP A 709 6.02 10.74 -29.69
N ASP A 710 5.62 10.22 -28.53
CA ASP A 710 5.59 10.99 -27.28
C ASP A 710 7.01 11.27 -26.77
N MET A 711 7.94 10.33 -26.92
CA MET A 711 9.34 10.54 -26.57
C MET A 711 10.04 11.55 -27.48
N GLU A 712 9.69 11.63 -28.77
CA GLU A 712 10.14 12.71 -29.67
C GLU A 712 9.57 14.06 -29.24
N PHE A 713 8.31 14.10 -28.78
CA PHE A 713 7.75 15.29 -28.16
C PHE A 713 8.51 15.70 -26.89
N MET A 714 8.90 14.76 -26.02
CA MET A 714 9.71 15.07 -24.83
C MET A 714 11.12 15.57 -25.20
N VAL A 715 11.77 14.96 -26.20
CA VAL A 715 13.06 15.40 -26.75
C VAL A 715 13.00 16.82 -27.30
N LYS A 716 11.90 17.19 -27.95
CA LYS A 716 11.70 18.51 -28.55
C LYS A 716 11.39 19.63 -27.55
N ASN A 717 10.77 19.32 -26.42
CA ASN A 717 10.22 20.34 -25.50
C ASN A 717 10.89 20.38 -24.11
N PHE A 718 11.59 19.33 -23.67
CA PHE A 718 12.13 19.22 -22.32
C PHE A 718 13.61 18.80 -22.27
N ASP A 719 14.01 17.72 -22.97
CA ASP A 719 15.34 17.12 -22.82
C ASP A 719 15.83 16.47 -24.12
N GLU A 720 16.69 17.18 -24.86
CA GLU A 720 17.26 16.73 -26.15
C GLU A 720 18.06 15.41 -26.09
N ASN A 721 18.29 14.86 -24.90
CA ASN A 721 19.00 13.60 -24.67
C ASN A 721 18.10 12.50 -24.08
N ALA A 722 16.79 12.71 -23.90
CA ALA A 722 15.86 11.72 -23.34
C ALA A 722 15.87 10.37 -24.10
N ILE A 723 15.61 10.36 -25.41
CA ILE A 723 15.66 9.12 -26.22
C ILE A 723 17.06 8.47 -26.17
N LYS A 724 18.14 9.27 -26.26
CA LYS A 724 19.52 8.76 -26.19
C LYS A 724 19.81 8.10 -24.84
N ARG A 725 19.26 8.66 -23.75
CA ARG A 725 19.38 8.12 -22.38
C ARG A 725 18.62 6.81 -22.23
N LEU A 726 17.40 6.70 -22.76
CA LEU A 726 16.65 5.43 -22.80
C LEU A 726 17.40 4.36 -23.62
N GLN A 727 17.88 4.71 -24.83
CA GLN A 727 18.63 3.80 -25.70
C GLN A 727 19.93 3.31 -25.05
N MET A 728 20.65 4.20 -24.37
CA MET A 728 21.84 3.86 -23.60
C MET A 728 21.49 2.87 -22.49
N VAL A 729 20.53 3.20 -21.61
CA VAL A 729 20.19 2.32 -20.47
C VAL A 729 19.66 0.97 -20.93
N ALA A 730 18.78 0.90 -21.93
CA ALA A 730 18.27 -0.37 -22.47
C ALA A 730 19.39 -1.29 -23.02
N SER A 731 20.41 -0.70 -23.67
CA SER A 731 21.49 -1.46 -24.33
C SER A 731 22.71 -1.77 -23.45
N THR A 732 23.00 -0.97 -22.42
CA THR A 732 24.14 -1.18 -21.52
C THR A 732 23.84 -2.18 -20.40
N ASN A 733 24.85 -2.97 -20.01
CA ASN A 733 24.86 -3.66 -18.72
C ASN A 733 25.30 -2.69 -17.61
N PHE A 734 24.75 -2.83 -16.41
CA PHE A 734 24.97 -1.88 -15.33
C PHE A 734 26.29 -2.17 -14.59
N VAL A 735 27.01 -1.13 -14.16
CA VAL A 735 28.27 -1.29 -13.43
C VAL A 735 27.98 -1.63 -11.97
N ARG A 736 28.40 -2.81 -11.50
CA ARG A 736 28.27 -3.21 -10.09
C ARG A 736 29.50 -2.77 -9.30
N LEU A 737 29.31 -2.09 -8.18
CA LEU A 737 30.38 -1.46 -7.38
C LEU A 737 30.01 -1.49 -5.88
N SER A 738 30.90 -1.86 -4.97
CA SER A 738 30.56 -1.75 -3.55
C SER A 738 30.58 -0.29 -3.07
N TYR A 739 29.77 0.05 -2.06
CA TYR A 739 29.76 1.36 -1.41
C TYR A 739 31.16 1.79 -0.97
N THR A 740 31.97 0.85 -0.47
CA THR A 740 33.34 1.14 -0.02
C THR A 740 34.25 1.54 -1.18
N GLU A 741 34.08 0.94 -2.36
CA GLU A 741 34.80 1.34 -3.58
C GLU A 741 34.24 2.64 -4.18
N ALA A 742 32.93 2.87 -4.09
CA ALA A 742 32.29 4.11 -4.50
C ALA A 742 32.81 5.32 -3.71
N VAL A 743 32.84 5.23 -2.38
CA VAL A 743 33.43 6.24 -1.49
C VAL A 743 34.92 6.44 -1.83
N ALA A 744 35.71 5.37 -1.97
CA ALA A 744 37.13 5.51 -2.29
C ALA A 744 37.38 6.21 -3.65
N ILE A 745 36.52 5.99 -4.65
CA ILE A 745 36.57 6.71 -5.94
C ILE A 745 36.24 8.20 -5.77
N LEU A 746 35.26 8.53 -4.93
CA LEU A 746 34.83 9.90 -4.66
C LEU A 746 35.87 10.67 -3.83
N GLU A 747 36.46 10.04 -2.81
CA GLU A 747 37.58 10.56 -2.02
C GLU A 747 38.82 10.84 -2.90
N GLU A 748 39.17 9.93 -3.82
CA GLU A 748 40.26 10.12 -4.78
C GLU A 748 40.01 11.32 -5.71
N VAL A 749 38.74 11.58 -6.04
CA VAL A 749 38.29 12.70 -6.89
C VAL A 749 38.31 14.03 -6.14
N VAL A 750 37.92 14.04 -4.85
CA VAL A 750 38.07 15.20 -3.97
C VAL A 750 39.55 15.52 -3.73
N ALA A 751 40.39 14.50 -3.51
CA ALA A 751 41.84 14.67 -3.36
C ALA A 751 42.52 15.23 -4.64
N LYS A 752 41.93 14.99 -5.82
CA LYS A 752 42.33 15.60 -7.11
C LYS A 752 41.80 17.02 -7.32
N GLY A 753 41.09 17.60 -6.36
CA GLY A 753 40.63 18.98 -6.36
C GLY A 753 39.21 19.20 -6.90
N HIS A 754 38.43 18.14 -7.13
CA HIS A 754 36.99 18.28 -7.32
C HIS A 754 36.31 18.74 -6.04
N LYS A 755 35.14 19.37 -6.15
CA LYS A 755 34.37 19.86 -4.99
C LYS A 755 32.92 19.45 -5.14
N PHE A 756 32.46 18.65 -4.18
CA PHE A 756 31.06 18.40 -3.92
C PHE A 756 30.53 19.44 -2.92
N GLU A 757 29.21 19.67 -2.91
CA GLU A 757 28.52 20.48 -1.90
C GLU A 757 28.45 19.72 -0.57
N ASN A 758 28.27 18.40 -0.63
CA ASN A 758 28.20 17.47 0.48
C ASN A 758 29.52 16.73 0.68
N HIS A 759 29.84 16.46 1.96
CA HIS A 759 31.04 15.73 2.38
C HIS A 759 30.99 14.25 1.93
N VAL A 760 32.17 13.66 1.71
CA VAL A 760 32.36 12.26 1.32
C VAL A 760 33.21 11.57 2.38
N GLU A 761 32.63 10.58 3.07
CA GLU A 761 33.32 9.78 4.09
C GLU A 761 32.59 8.45 4.31
N TRP A 762 33.34 7.38 4.59
CA TRP A 762 32.77 6.06 4.83
C TRP A 762 31.89 6.07 6.10
N GLY A 763 30.62 5.69 5.94
CA GLY A 763 29.58 5.79 6.98
C GLY A 763 28.57 6.91 6.76
N VAL A 764 28.82 7.82 5.81
CA VAL A 764 27.87 8.85 5.34
C VAL A 764 27.18 8.36 4.07
N ASP A 765 25.89 8.64 3.91
CA ASP A 765 25.15 8.23 2.71
C ASP A 765 25.54 9.04 1.46
N LEU A 766 25.30 8.49 0.27
CA LEU A 766 25.70 9.13 -0.99
C LEU A 766 24.73 10.25 -1.37
N ALA A 767 25.21 11.50 -1.34
CA ALA A 767 24.43 12.63 -1.81
C ALA A 767 24.27 12.59 -3.35
N SER A 768 23.21 13.19 -3.88
CA SER A 768 22.85 12.95 -5.29
C SER A 768 23.83 13.49 -6.34
N GLU A 769 24.71 14.43 -5.95
CA GLU A 769 25.84 14.82 -6.78
C GLU A 769 26.91 13.73 -6.91
N HIS A 770 27.09 12.91 -5.86
CA HIS A 770 28.00 11.76 -5.86
C HIS A 770 27.46 10.66 -6.78
N GLU A 771 26.16 10.37 -6.71
CA GLU A 771 25.47 9.42 -7.60
C GLU A 771 25.62 9.81 -9.09
N LYS A 772 25.41 11.09 -9.40
CA LYS A 772 25.54 11.64 -10.75
C LYS A 772 26.99 11.68 -11.20
N TYR A 773 27.94 11.96 -10.30
CA TYR A 773 29.36 11.85 -10.62
C TYR A 773 29.72 10.41 -11.05
N LEU A 774 29.25 9.39 -10.33
CA LEU A 774 29.49 7.99 -10.67
C LEU A 774 28.87 7.64 -12.04
N THR A 775 27.59 7.95 -12.25
CA THR A 775 26.85 7.55 -13.46
C THR A 775 27.21 8.37 -14.70
N GLU A 776 27.36 9.70 -14.60
CA GLU A 776 27.55 10.61 -15.74
C GLU A 776 29.02 10.91 -16.07
N ILE A 777 29.90 10.95 -15.07
CA ILE A 777 31.30 11.40 -15.25
C ILE A 777 32.27 10.21 -15.20
N LYS A 778 32.19 9.36 -14.17
CA LYS A 778 33.12 8.24 -13.94
C LYS A 778 32.87 7.06 -14.87
N PHE A 779 31.64 6.56 -14.94
CA PHE A 779 31.31 5.33 -15.67
C PHE A 779 30.53 5.54 -16.98
N LYS A 780 29.76 6.63 -17.12
CA LYS A 780 28.95 6.94 -18.31
C LYS A 780 27.94 5.83 -18.65
N SER A 781 27.39 5.24 -17.59
CA SER A 781 26.50 4.06 -17.57
C SER A 781 25.73 4.08 -16.24
N PRO A 782 24.57 3.42 -16.11
CA PRO A 782 23.97 3.13 -14.82
C PRO A 782 24.92 2.34 -13.92
N VAL A 783 24.82 2.57 -12.61
CA VAL A 783 25.69 1.97 -11.59
C VAL A 783 24.80 1.37 -10.52
N ILE A 784 25.04 0.12 -10.12
CA ILE A 784 24.45 -0.46 -8.92
C ILE A 784 25.49 -0.40 -7.81
N VAL A 785 25.22 0.41 -6.79
CA VAL A 785 26.07 0.50 -5.59
C VAL A 785 25.53 -0.47 -4.54
N TYR A 786 26.36 -1.33 -3.98
CA TYR A 786 25.92 -2.38 -3.03
C TYR A 786 26.79 -2.50 -1.78
N ASN A 787 26.31 -3.24 -0.76
CA ASN A 787 26.98 -3.41 0.55
C ASN A 787 27.20 -2.10 1.34
N TYR A 788 26.11 -1.40 1.64
CA TYR A 788 26.09 -0.16 2.43
C TYR A 788 26.35 -0.38 3.93
N PRO A 789 26.82 0.63 4.68
CA PRO A 789 27.03 0.54 6.13
C PRO A 789 25.71 0.30 6.91
N LYS A 790 25.72 -0.63 7.86
CA LYS A 790 24.51 -1.05 8.62
C LYS A 790 23.87 0.04 9.49
N GLY A 791 24.56 1.16 9.70
CA GLY A 791 24.12 2.27 10.53
C GLY A 791 23.26 3.31 9.78
N ILE A 792 23.19 3.25 8.45
CA ILE A 792 22.43 4.18 7.60
C ILE A 792 21.37 3.47 6.73
N LYS A 793 21.08 2.19 7.01
CA LYS A 793 20.11 1.36 6.29
C LYS A 793 19.32 0.49 7.29
N ALA A 794 18.07 0.17 6.95
CA ALA A 794 17.02 -0.34 7.85
C ALA A 794 17.30 -1.71 8.51
N PHE A 795 16.55 -2.03 9.58
CA PHE A 795 16.76 -3.23 10.42
C PHE A 795 16.68 -4.55 9.64
N TYR A 796 15.79 -4.62 8.64
CA TYR A 796 15.47 -5.85 7.90
C TYR A 796 16.56 -6.30 6.91
N MET A 797 17.52 -5.43 6.58
CA MET A 797 18.53 -5.72 5.56
C MET A 797 19.59 -6.70 6.09
N LYS A 798 19.91 -7.73 5.30
CA LYS A 798 20.85 -8.80 5.64
C LYS A 798 22.18 -8.25 6.15
N LEU A 799 22.55 -8.58 7.39
CA LEU A 799 23.85 -8.23 7.94
C LEU A 799 24.95 -9.13 7.32
N ASN A 800 25.95 -8.51 6.71
CA ASN A 800 27.06 -9.19 6.04
C ASN A 800 28.01 -9.88 7.03
N GLU A 801 28.94 -10.68 6.50
CA GLU A 801 29.96 -11.38 7.30
C GLU A 801 30.91 -10.42 8.02
N ASP A 802 31.16 -9.23 7.45
CA ASP A 802 32.03 -8.19 8.02
C ASP A 802 31.46 -7.51 9.29
N LYS A 803 30.17 -7.72 9.59
CA LYS A 803 29.38 -7.09 10.67
C LYS A 803 29.35 -5.55 10.67
N LYS A 804 29.73 -4.95 9.55
CA LYS A 804 29.77 -3.50 9.28
C LYS A 804 28.77 -3.08 8.21
N THR A 805 28.61 -3.89 7.16
CA THR A 805 27.72 -3.60 6.02
C THR A 805 26.48 -4.50 6.04
N VAL A 806 25.46 -4.08 5.30
CA VAL A 806 24.28 -4.88 4.97
C VAL A 806 24.20 -5.10 3.46
N ALA A 807 23.64 -6.23 3.01
CA ALA A 807 23.47 -6.57 1.60
C ALA A 807 22.31 -5.78 0.95
N ALA A 808 22.41 -4.45 1.03
CA ALA A 808 21.60 -3.49 0.30
C ALA A 808 22.22 -3.20 -1.07
N MET A 809 21.39 -2.79 -2.04
CA MET A 809 21.81 -2.27 -3.33
C MET A 809 20.93 -1.09 -3.75
N ASP A 810 21.53 -0.06 -4.33
CA ASP A 810 20.84 1.09 -4.90
C ASP A 810 21.22 1.22 -6.39
N VAL A 811 20.22 1.31 -7.28
CA VAL A 811 20.43 1.48 -8.72
C VAL A 811 20.42 2.96 -9.07
N LEU A 812 21.57 3.47 -9.48
CA LEU A 812 21.81 4.85 -9.85
C LEU A 812 21.75 5.00 -11.37
N VAL A 813 20.95 5.96 -11.84
CA VAL A 813 20.81 6.31 -13.27
C VAL A 813 21.19 7.78 -13.53
N PRO A 814 21.75 8.10 -14.72
CA PRO A 814 21.98 9.49 -15.14
C PRO A 814 20.75 10.40 -15.01
N LYS A 815 20.99 11.71 -14.82
CA LYS A 815 20.04 12.78 -14.56
C LYS A 815 19.26 12.68 -13.24
N VAL A 816 18.83 11.51 -12.80
CA VAL A 816 18.05 11.36 -11.55
C VAL A 816 18.94 11.11 -10.34
N GLY A 817 19.83 10.12 -10.38
CA GLY A 817 20.42 9.53 -9.17
C GLY A 817 19.82 8.17 -8.85
N GLU A 818 19.59 7.84 -7.58
CA GLU A 818 18.81 6.67 -7.14
C GLU A 818 17.46 6.59 -7.86
N LEU A 819 17.22 5.45 -8.52
CA LEU A 819 15.95 5.06 -9.13
C LEU A 819 15.29 3.88 -8.39
N ILE A 820 16.11 2.97 -7.86
CA ILE A 820 15.70 1.79 -7.09
C ILE A 820 16.58 1.70 -5.85
N GLY A 821 15.99 1.36 -4.69
CA GLY A 821 16.70 0.87 -3.51
C GLY A 821 16.19 -0.51 -3.12
N GLY A 822 17.07 -1.44 -2.73
CA GLY A 822 16.70 -2.83 -2.43
C GLY A 822 17.70 -3.55 -1.54
N SER A 823 17.41 -4.80 -1.19
CA SER A 823 18.29 -5.62 -0.35
C SER A 823 17.91 -7.10 -0.32
N GLN A 824 18.89 -7.95 -0.01
CA GLN A 824 18.59 -9.25 0.61
C GLN A 824 18.08 -9.02 2.03
N ARG A 825 17.01 -9.74 2.41
CA ARG A 825 16.39 -9.65 3.74
C ARG A 825 17.14 -10.53 4.74
N GLU A 826 17.13 -10.16 6.02
CA GLU A 826 17.75 -10.97 7.07
C GLU A 826 16.90 -12.19 7.42
N GLU A 827 17.36 -13.38 7.05
CA GLU A 827 16.70 -14.65 7.36
C GLU A 827 16.99 -15.17 8.78
N ASN A 828 18.03 -14.65 9.46
CA ASN A 828 18.38 -15.09 10.81
C ASN A 828 17.50 -14.41 11.88
N TYR A 829 16.64 -15.20 12.53
CA TYR A 829 15.71 -14.77 13.57
C TYR A 829 16.35 -13.95 14.71
N GLU A 830 17.52 -14.34 15.23
CA GLU A 830 18.13 -13.61 16.36
C GLU A 830 18.79 -12.31 15.88
N VAL A 831 19.41 -12.29 14.68
CA VAL A 831 20.02 -11.09 14.11
C VAL A 831 18.97 -10.03 13.77
N ILE A 832 17.86 -10.40 13.14
CA ILE A 832 16.82 -9.43 12.79
C ILE A 832 16.11 -8.88 14.05
N LYS A 833 15.93 -9.72 15.07
CA LYS A 833 15.39 -9.33 16.39
C LYS A 833 16.35 -8.40 17.14
N GLU A 834 17.66 -8.65 17.09
CA GLU A 834 18.69 -7.74 17.62
C GLU A 834 18.65 -6.39 16.88
N ARG A 835 18.57 -6.40 15.54
CA ARG A 835 18.46 -5.19 14.70
C ARG A 835 17.23 -4.33 14.99
N ILE A 836 16.07 -4.93 15.26
CA ILE A 836 14.84 -4.21 15.66
C ILE A 836 15.06 -3.50 17.01
N LEU A 837 15.67 -4.19 17.98
CA LEU A 837 15.96 -3.63 19.30
C LEU A 837 17.05 -2.55 19.28
N ASP A 838 18.10 -2.72 18.46
CA ASP A 838 19.17 -1.74 18.23
C ASP A 838 18.63 -0.40 17.69
N MET A 839 17.58 -0.45 16.86
CA MET A 839 16.88 0.74 16.36
C MET A 839 15.81 1.28 17.33
N GLY A 840 15.67 0.70 18.53
CA GLY A 840 14.73 1.16 19.56
C GLY A 840 13.26 0.81 19.30
N LEU A 841 12.98 -0.08 18.34
CA LEU A 841 11.63 -0.44 17.94
C LEU A 841 11.02 -1.51 18.89
N PRO A 842 9.70 -1.45 19.19
CA PRO A 842 9.03 -2.47 19.99
C PRO A 842 8.85 -3.77 19.20
N LEU A 843 8.98 -4.94 19.83
CA LEU A 843 8.87 -6.24 19.13
C LEU A 843 7.43 -6.66 18.77
N GLU A 844 6.40 -6.27 19.54
CA GLU A 844 5.02 -6.76 19.34
C GLU A 844 4.46 -6.49 17.93
N PRO A 845 4.63 -5.29 17.33
CA PRO A 845 4.17 -5.03 15.97
C PRO A 845 4.87 -5.84 14.87
N TYR A 846 6.00 -6.51 15.16
CA TYR A 846 6.77 -7.32 14.20
C TYR A 846 6.74 -8.81 14.53
N GLU A 847 5.97 -9.26 15.52
CA GLU A 847 5.95 -10.67 15.94
C GLU A 847 5.50 -11.62 14.81
N TRP A 848 4.56 -11.17 13.97
CA TRP A 848 4.13 -11.87 12.74
C TRP A 848 5.21 -11.87 11.64
N TYR A 849 6.10 -10.87 11.62
CA TYR A 849 7.18 -10.77 10.65
C TYR A 849 8.38 -11.65 11.07
N LEU A 850 8.62 -11.74 12.38
CA LEU A 850 9.54 -12.69 13.00
C LEU A 850 9.13 -14.16 12.79
N ASP A 851 7.83 -14.46 12.74
CA ASP A 851 7.32 -15.80 12.41
C ASP A 851 7.80 -16.31 11.03
N LEU A 852 8.02 -15.42 10.05
CA LEU A 852 8.61 -15.79 8.74
C LEU A 852 10.05 -16.33 8.89
N ARG A 853 10.75 -15.92 9.96
CA ARG A 853 12.10 -16.40 10.32
C ARG A 853 12.07 -17.65 11.21
N ARG A 854 10.99 -17.87 11.99
CA ARG A 854 10.79 -19.05 12.85
C ARG A 854 10.31 -20.30 12.12
N TYR A 855 9.53 -20.13 11.07
CA TYR A 855 8.84 -21.24 10.40
C TYR A 855 9.23 -21.32 8.93
N GLY A 856 10.22 -22.15 8.58
CA GLY A 856 10.57 -22.37 7.17
C GLY A 856 11.04 -21.11 6.46
N THR A 857 11.98 -20.39 7.07
CA THR A 857 12.59 -19.21 6.46
C THR A 857 13.43 -19.56 5.22
N VAL A 858 13.75 -18.57 4.41
CA VAL A 858 14.46 -18.72 3.13
C VAL A 858 15.37 -17.51 2.95
N LYS A 859 16.42 -17.62 2.15
CA LYS A 859 17.00 -16.41 1.55
C LYS A 859 15.95 -15.79 0.63
N HIS A 860 15.77 -14.50 0.76
CA HIS A 860 14.87 -13.73 -0.10
C HIS A 860 15.40 -12.30 -0.21
N SER A 861 15.11 -11.68 -1.34
CA SER A 861 15.60 -10.36 -1.70
C SER A 861 14.53 -9.62 -2.51
N GLY A 862 14.58 -8.29 -2.47
CA GLY A 862 13.67 -7.46 -3.25
C GLY A 862 14.02 -5.99 -3.17
N PHE A 863 13.30 -5.17 -3.94
CA PHE A 863 13.59 -3.75 -4.10
C PHE A 863 12.31 -2.92 -4.22
N GLY A 864 12.43 -1.59 -4.06
CA GLY A 864 11.40 -0.62 -4.36
C GLY A 864 11.83 0.34 -5.46
N LEU A 865 11.04 0.47 -6.52
CA LEU A 865 11.17 1.53 -7.53
C LEU A 865 10.15 2.63 -7.25
N GLY A 866 10.59 3.87 -7.07
CA GLY A 866 9.71 5.04 -7.00
C GLY A 866 9.19 5.40 -8.39
N PHE A 867 7.92 5.16 -8.68
CA PHE A 867 7.37 5.19 -10.03
C PHE A 867 7.50 6.57 -10.70
N GLU A 868 7.22 7.64 -9.96
CA GLU A 868 7.43 9.02 -10.43
C GLU A 868 8.89 9.31 -10.82
N ARG A 869 9.90 8.70 -10.15
CA ARG A 869 11.32 8.88 -10.51
C ARG A 869 11.65 8.26 -11.86
N MET A 870 11.01 7.14 -12.22
CA MET A 870 11.15 6.54 -13.55
C MET A 870 10.57 7.46 -14.64
N ILE A 871 9.43 8.10 -14.37
CA ILE A 871 8.83 9.06 -15.31
C ILE A 871 9.74 10.29 -15.49
N LEU A 872 10.33 10.84 -14.42
CA LEU A 872 11.33 11.92 -14.52
C LEU A 872 12.55 11.50 -15.35
N PHE A 873 13.11 10.32 -15.07
CA PHE A 873 14.25 9.77 -15.80
C PHE A 873 13.97 9.62 -17.30
N ALA A 874 12.81 9.06 -17.67
CA ALA A 874 12.41 8.88 -19.05
C ALA A 874 12.13 10.22 -19.75
N THR A 875 11.20 11.00 -19.23
CA THR A 875 10.73 12.26 -19.84
C THR A 875 11.79 13.36 -19.86
N GLY A 876 12.72 13.36 -18.91
CA GLY A 876 13.63 14.49 -18.70
C GLY A 876 12.99 15.70 -18.03
N ILE A 877 11.82 15.56 -17.39
CA ILE A 877 11.26 16.58 -16.50
C ILE A 877 12.08 16.62 -15.20
N ASP A 878 12.27 17.81 -14.62
CA ASP A 878 13.17 18.03 -13.46
C ASP A 878 12.46 18.10 -12.09
N ASN A 879 11.13 18.08 -12.06
CA ASN A 879 10.30 18.26 -10.86
C ASN A 879 9.24 17.17 -10.75
N ILE A 880 9.26 16.41 -9.65
CA ILE A 880 8.40 15.25 -9.40
C ILE A 880 6.90 15.58 -9.39
N ARG A 881 6.55 16.84 -9.14
CA ARG A 881 5.16 17.33 -9.09
C ARG A 881 4.49 17.37 -10.47
N ASP A 882 5.29 17.40 -11.54
CA ASP A 882 4.82 17.55 -12.92
C ASP A 882 4.67 16.21 -13.66
N VAL A 883 4.94 15.07 -12.99
CA VAL A 883 4.83 13.70 -13.52
C VAL A 883 3.78 12.83 -12.79
N ILE A 884 3.08 13.39 -11.81
CA ILE A 884 1.98 12.74 -11.07
C ILE A 884 0.68 13.55 -11.26
N PRO A 885 -0.50 12.91 -11.45
CA PRO A 885 -1.76 13.62 -11.69
C PRO A 885 -2.17 14.64 -10.63
N PHE A 886 -1.92 14.34 -9.35
CA PHE A 886 -2.39 15.14 -8.20
C PHE A 886 -1.34 15.18 -7.07
N PRO A 887 -0.24 15.94 -7.20
CA PRO A 887 0.88 15.90 -6.25
C PRO A 887 0.48 16.27 -4.81
N ARG A 888 0.82 15.41 -3.85
CA ARG A 888 0.73 15.71 -2.41
C ARG A 888 2.08 16.22 -1.89
N ILE A 889 2.06 17.38 -1.24
CA ILE A 889 3.20 18.02 -0.57
C ILE A 889 2.71 18.74 0.69
N GLU A 890 3.62 19.09 1.60
CA GLU A 890 3.35 20.03 2.69
C GLU A 890 3.03 21.42 2.12
N VAL A 891 2.00 22.11 2.64
CA VAL A 891 1.57 23.44 2.12
C VAL A 891 1.19 24.41 3.23
N LYS A 892 1.98 25.48 3.40
CA LYS A 892 1.55 26.68 4.14
C LYS A 892 0.64 27.59 3.30
N VAL A 893 -0.66 27.26 3.37
CA VAL A 893 -1.82 28.15 3.15
C VAL A 893 -2.00 28.78 1.75
N ASN A 894 -2.94 28.24 0.98
CA ASN A 894 -4.19 28.97 0.67
C ASN A 894 -5.34 28.03 0.25
N SER A 895 -6.56 28.58 0.15
CA SER A 895 -7.80 27.81 -0.10
C SER A 895 -8.26 27.81 -1.57
N ALA A 896 -9.11 26.84 -1.90
CA ALA A 896 -9.66 26.49 -3.23
C ALA A 896 -8.67 25.87 -4.24
N ILE A 897 -8.93 24.58 -4.57
CA ILE A 897 -8.25 23.74 -5.56
C ILE A 897 -6.75 23.46 -5.25
N MET A 898 -6.30 22.22 -5.49
CA MET A 898 -4.85 21.94 -5.59
C MET A 898 -4.34 22.53 -6.91
N THR A 899 -4.13 23.84 -6.89
CA THR A 899 -3.94 24.62 -8.11
C THR A 899 -2.52 24.41 -8.65
N ILE A 900 -2.47 23.98 -9.92
CA ILE A 900 -1.28 23.90 -10.75
C ILE A 900 -0.44 25.18 -10.58
N GLN A 901 0.83 25.06 -10.16
CA GLN A 901 1.78 26.15 -10.29
C GLN A 901 2.19 26.31 -11.76
N THR A 902 1.36 26.98 -12.57
CA THR A 902 1.81 27.49 -13.86
C THR A 902 2.92 28.50 -13.60
N SER A 903 4.13 28.16 -14.06
CA SER A 903 5.33 28.96 -13.82
C SER A 903 5.17 30.40 -14.32
N SER A 904 5.71 31.34 -13.55
CA SER A 904 5.37 32.76 -13.65
C SER A 904 5.89 33.44 -14.92
N VAL A 905 4.98 33.72 -15.87
CA VAL A 905 5.22 34.67 -16.97
C VAL A 905 4.05 35.67 -17.04
N ILE A 906 4.35 36.92 -16.69
CA ILE A 906 3.51 38.12 -16.83
C ILE A 906 2.18 38.11 -16.03
N ALA A 907 2.21 38.76 -14.87
CA ALA A 907 1.04 39.40 -14.30
C ALA A 907 1.12 40.92 -14.57
N ALA A 908 0.11 41.48 -15.25
CA ALA A 908 -0.07 42.92 -15.42
C ALA A 908 -1.46 43.32 -14.92
N THR A 909 -1.50 44.07 -13.82
CA THR A 909 -2.70 44.45 -13.07
C THR A 909 -3.69 45.30 -13.86
N VAL A 910 -5.00 45.02 -13.71
CA VAL A 910 -6.05 46.05 -13.71
C VAL A 910 -7.06 45.76 -12.60
N ALA A 911 -7.36 46.74 -11.76
CA ALA A 911 -8.37 46.66 -10.70
C ALA A 911 -9.34 47.86 -10.76
N GLY A 912 -10.16 47.90 -11.81
CA GLY A 912 -11.27 48.85 -11.98
C GLY A 912 -10.88 50.33 -12.20
N PRO A 913 -11.86 51.26 -12.23
CA PRO A 913 -13.31 51.04 -12.16
C PRO A 913 -14.10 51.57 -13.40
N ALA A 914 -15.39 51.21 -13.46
CA ALA A 914 -16.50 51.95 -14.07
C ALA A 914 -16.47 52.38 -15.56
N THR A 915 -17.31 51.69 -16.36
CA THR A 915 -18.25 52.23 -17.38
C THR A 915 -17.78 53.02 -18.62
N MET A 916 -18.52 52.80 -19.72
CA MET A 916 -18.65 53.58 -20.97
C MET A 916 -17.66 53.31 -22.13
N SER A 917 -18.17 52.53 -23.09
CA SER A 917 -18.20 52.77 -24.56
C SER A 917 -16.99 53.25 -25.38
N ALA A 918 -16.92 52.70 -26.60
CA ALA A 918 -16.26 53.20 -27.81
C ALA A 918 -14.75 52.93 -27.99
N SER A 919 -14.48 51.83 -28.70
CA SER A 919 -13.57 51.72 -29.86
C SER A 919 -12.41 52.74 -30.00
N TYR A 920 -11.17 52.23 -30.03
CA TYR A 920 -10.07 52.89 -30.72
C TYR A 920 -9.21 51.92 -31.54
N THR A 921 -8.61 52.46 -32.60
CA THR A 921 -7.79 51.78 -33.61
C THR A 921 -6.37 51.48 -33.12
N ALA A 922 -5.78 50.40 -33.65
CA ALA A 922 -4.40 50.03 -33.38
C ALA A 922 -3.40 50.84 -34.22
N THR A 923 -2.25 51.17 -33.62
CA THR A 923 -1.08 51.74 -34.31
C THR A 923 0.16 50.97 -33.87
N PHE A 924 0.92 50.41 -34.82
CA PHE A 924 2.15 49.68 -34.56
C PHE A 924 3.36 50.62 -34.43
N ILE A 925 4.27 50.34 -33.50
CA ILE A 925 5.69 50.76 -33.55
C ILE A 925 6.54 49.55 -33.12
N PRO A 926 7.51 49.08 -33.93
CA PRO A 926 8.32 47.89 -33.63
C PRO A 926 9.70 48.21 -33.06
N GLY A 927 10.33 47.25 -32.36
CA GLY A 927 11.79 47.21 -32.23
C GLY A 927 12.37 46.46 -31.02
N TYR A 928 13.33 45.57 -31.32
CA TYR A 928 14.39 45.02 -30.47
C TYR A 928 14.06 44.04 -29.32
N PRO A 929 14.86 42.96 -29.17
CA PRO A 929 15.59 42.20 -30.19
C PRO A 929 15.13 40.74 -30.30
#